data_AF-A0A9D1KNF2-F1
#
_entry.id   AF-A0A9D1KNF2-F1
#
_cell.length_a   1.000
_cell.length_b   1.000
_cell.length_c   1.000
_cell.angle_alpha   90.00
_cell.angle_beta   90.00
_cell.angle_gamma   90.00
#
_symmetry.space_group_name_H-M   'P 1'
#
loop_
_entity.id
_entity.type
_entity.pdbx_description
1 polymer ?
#
loop_
_entity_poly.entity_id
_entity_poly.type
_entity_poly.pdbx_seq_one_letter_code
_entity_poly.pdbx_strand_id
1 'polypeptide(L)'
;MTPEPYRIEPYRILVLGDFHFGESYRQAGATVLARHGYRHSTEHLRPFLAAADVRIVNLETPIVDPEQHPSPLHGRKTYLHWADPEATPAALVELGVDAVSLANNHTLDHGTAGLLETLDRLAAVDIDVFGAGRTLAEAVRGHQVMIPASHGGGTLRFTGSFQYSRRHDHEYGFYAGETTPGCAALSRRAVPPARSAEDPDDLLTIAFPHWGANYRWRTPGQQVLGQTLIGSGHDLVLGHGSHCVQEIDRIEQHWVVNGLGNGNFQSGGRFARYVREESILPYGFWAVLEIGAPEHGQRRVVLRLHPVHSDNHVTDFQPRPVSRDERDRILHQLLRRSVGAGAITPDTDDLGHHLVVPLGSWPVGGRLRPDPDPAPPTRPVRPVEPSPAATSSDGARRYNDPATRSVLAQYRSGRNLGAILNAEAAEAAGARVEWLAPNTAIAHFPDRRILVNGYKCDESDLGSRIVQDKLLLKQFLVDQGVSTPAGTLADTAEQAIAFAARLGRAVVVKPRAGNKGRGITVNITTAEQIRAAHARAARVGKGILVEEYVPVHQEYRVLATQVDCVSVVRRVLPNVTGNGTDTIARLIELKNAERALNPALFKREIPADAVTSAYLARQGRDLDTVLAPGERITVRDVGGLSSGGEPLECSTEVEPTVSETAVAAVAAIPGLSWGGCDIVVAEDGRAYVIEINSDADIGGATYPLVGEPKDVAGHMIALRMASSSAEVPTPTSAAPTSAVASAATPSPAAPAPAPRRVLDRLLRRRRPMPATPPSPPELASGPLAEAFVAWLERQGHTVTPVGSSIRRLEGPSLGTRWMTVEAMTASDLSAVRRVMRRHGLVRSFLVAADLPRVAGRRVVNPQQWSRFVHDHPGAVTVVPYRGEWTGPQAMVLDAPDGDDASVLVGSGLVGSGRVGSGPWFVQRHRSGTRLRVLATATEALAILGPGGLGSVSTVVDNRSAVAELAVRAVRAVPQLRWAAVDVVVGPTPGRVLVEGMGVAPVTPAGWSVLDGSLDAVFEMLRAGLVSDAA
;
A
#
# COMPACT_ATOMS: atom_id res chain seq x y z
N MET A 1 10.21 -39.98 57.47
CA MET A 1 9.74 -39.21 56.29
C MET A 1 9.57 -37.77 56.73
N THR A 2 10.40 -36.85 56.22
CA THR A 2 10.04 -35.42 56.22
C THR A 2 8.85 -35.23 55.28
N PRO A 3 7.86 -34.39 55.60
CA PRO A 3 6.83 -34.03 54.63
C PRO A 3 7.49 -33.33 53.43
N GLU A 4 7.02 -33.60 52.22
CA GLU A 4 7.38 -32.71 51.11
C GLU A 4 6.81 -31.31 51.41
N PRO A 5 7.55 -30.23 51.11
CA PRO A 5 7.02 -28.88 51.28
C PRO A 5 5.82 -28.69 50.36
N TYR A 6 4.70 -28.26 50.94
CA TYR A 6 3.46 -27.97 50.23
C TYR A 6 3.74 -26.91 49.16
N ARG A 7 3.81 -27.31 47.88
CA ARG A 7 3.95 -26.36 46.77
C ARG A 7 2.61 -25.64 46.59
N ILE A 8 2.67 -24.32 46.60
CA ILE A 8 1.53 -23.48 46.22
C ILE A 8 1.57 -23.38 44.70
N GLU A 9 0.53 -23.90 44.04
CA GLU A 9 0.37 -23.78 42.58
C GLU A 9 0.16 -22.32 42.17
N PRO A 10 0.58 -21.88 40.97
CA PRO A 10 0.41 -20.50 40.52
C PRO A 10 -1.07 -20.11 40.41
N TYR A 11 -1.41 -18.87 40.76
CA TYR A 11 -2.73 -18.30 40.50
C TYR A 11 -2.84 -17.95 39.01
N ARG A 12 -3.90 -18.42 38.35
CA ARG A 12 -4.05 -18.48 36.89
C ARG A 12 -5.24 -17.67 36.39
N ILE A 13 -4.97 -16.64 35.59
CA ILE A 13 -5.99 -15.87 34.86
C ILE A 13 -5.97 -16.28 33.39
N LEU A 14 -7.02 -16.94 32.92
CA LEU A 14 -7.24 -17.23 31.51
C LEU A 14 -7.89 -16.03 30.81
N VAL A 15 -7.25 -15.54 29.75
CA VAL A 15 -7.72 -14.43 28.91
C VAL A 15 -7.90 -14.93 27.48
N LEU A 16 -9.11 -14.81 26.97
CA LEU A 16 -9.48 -15.19 25.60
C LEU A 16 -9.77 -13.93 24.78
N GLY A 17 -9.30 -13.91 23.54
CA GLY A 17 -9.67 -12.88 22.56
C GLY A 17 -11.12 -13.02 22.08
N ASP A 18 -11.35 -12.86 20.78
CA ASP A 18 -12.69 -12.73 20.21
C ASP A 18 -13.54 -14.00 20.47
N PHE A 19 -14.71 -13.84 21.10
CA PHE A 19 -15.57 -14.93 21.61
C PHE A 19 -17.05 -14.75 21.18
N HIS A 20 -17.67 -15.80 20.64
CA HIS A 20 -19.09 -15.89 20.23
C HIS A 20 -19.45 -17.34 19.82
N PHE A 21 -20.61 -17.87 20.25
CA PHE A 21 -21.04 -19.26 19.99
C PHE A 21 -21.69 -19.52 18.62
N GLY A 22 -22.05 -18.48 17.85
CA GLY A 22 -22.46 -18.61 16.45
C GLY A 22 -23.98 -18.50 16.22
N GLU A 23 -24.73 -18.02 17.20
CA GLU A 23 -26.19 -17.77 17.15
C GLU A 23 -26.61 -17.02 15.88
N SER A 24 -25.87 -15.98 15.52
CA SER A 24 -26.13 -15.14 14.34
C SER A 24 -25.54 -15.69 13.02
N TYR A 25 -24.80 -16.82 13.03
CA TYR A 25 -24.15 -17.40 11.84
C TYR A 25 -24.83 -18.67 11.33
N ARG A 26 -25.56 -18.56 10.20
CA ARG A 26 -26.19 -19.70 9.50
C ARG A 26 -25.32 -20.24 8.36
N GLN A 27 -25.13 -21.55 8.29
CA GLN A 27 -24.46 -22.27 7.20
C GLN A 27 -25.36 -23.39 6.66
N ALA A 28 -25.63 -23.42 5.35
CA ALA A 28 -26.57 -24.37 4.74
C ALA A 28 -27.93 -24.44 5.48
N GLY A 29 -28.49 -23.27 5.83
CA GLY A 29 -29.82 -23.12 6.43
C GLY A 29 -29.89 -23.14 7.97
N ALA A 30 -28.91 -23.74 8.67
CA ALA A 30 -28.88 -23.85 10.14
C ALA A 30 -27.58 -23.28 10.73
N THR A 31 -27.58 -22.90 12.01
CA THR A 31 -26.34 -22.55 12.72
C THR A 31 -25.59 -23.82 13.12
N VAL A 32 -24.26 -23.73 13.32
CA VAL A 32 -23.48 -24.87 13.87
C VAL A 32 -23.95 -25.19 15.29
N LEU A 33 -24.20 -24.14 16.07
CA LEU A 33 -24.78 -24.19 17.40
C LEU A 33 -26.09 -24.99 17.45
N ALA A 34 -27.01 -24.79 16.49
CA ALA A 34 -28.28 -25.53 16.43
C ALA A 34 -28.13 -27.01 16.05
N ARG A 35 -26.97 -27.42 15.49
CA ARG A 35 -26.68 -28.82 15.15
C ARG A 35 -25.98 -29.57 16.28
N HIS A 36 -25.11 -28.90 17.04
CA HIS A 36 -24.19 -29.56 17.97
C HIS A 36 -24.25 -29.03 19.42
N GLY A 37 -24.94 -27.92 19.68
CA GLY A 37 -25.08 -27.29 20.99
C GLY A 37 -23.86 -26.48 21.45
N TYR A 38 -24.04 -25.69 22.52
CA TYR A 38 -23.03 -24.77 23.08
C TYR A 38 -21.71 -25.43 23.48
N ARG A 39 -21.76 -26.72 23.85
CA ARG A 39 -20.61 -27.52 24.28
C ARG A 39 -19.65 -27.90 23.15
N HIS A 40 -20.09 -27.90 21.89
CA HIS A 40 -19.31 -28.40 20.76
C HIS A 40 -18.01 -27.61 20.59
N SER A 41 -18.09 -26.27 20.53
CA SER A 41 -16.93 -25.45 20.24
C SER A 41 -16.00 -25.21 21.42
N THR A 42 -16.40 -25.63 22.62
CA THR A 42 -15.68 -25.43 23.88
C THR A 42 -15.07 -26.73 24.43
N GLU A 43 -15.26 -27.87 23.75
CA GLU A 43 -14.77 -29.19 24.16
C GLU A 43 -13.28 -29.18 24.52
N HIS A 44 -12.42 -28.66 23.64
CA HIS A 44 -10.97 -28.57 23.87
C HIS A 44 -10.54 -27.41 24.77
N LEU A 45 -11.45 -26.47 25.11
CA LEU A 45 -11.18 -25.35 26.00
C LEU A 45 -11.36 -25.76 27.48
N ARG A 46 -12.14 -26.81 27.77
CA ARG A 46 -12.43 -27.26 29.16
C ARG A 46 -11.21 -27.45 30.07
N PRO A 47 -10.07 -28.05 29.63
CA PRO A 47 -8.90 -28.18 30.49
C PRO A 47 -8.37 -26.83 30.99
N PHE A 48 -8.39 -25.81 30.13
CA PHE A 48 -7.97 -24.45 30.47
C PHE A 48 -8.95 -23.78 31.43
N LEU A 49 -10.25 -24.00 31.26
CA LEU A 49 -11.28 -23.45 32.16
C LEU A 49 -11.21 -24.07 33.57
N ALA A 50 -10.88 -25.36 33.65
CA ALA A 50 -10.70 -26.09 34.90
C ALA A 50 -9.38 -25.74 35.62
N ALA A 51 -8.34 -25.37 34.87
CA ALA A 51 -7.04 -24.97 35.41
C ALA A 51 -6.93 -23.47 35.74
N ALA A 52 -7.94 -22.66 35.42
CA ALA A 52 -7.95 -21.22 35.67
C ALA A 52 -8.72 -20.87 36.95
N ASP A 53 -8.20 -19.95 37.73
CA ASP A 53 -8.89 -19.35 38.86
C ASP A 53 -9.87 -18.26 38.39
N VAL A 54 -9.50 -17.51 37.33
CA VAL A 54 -10.29 -16.42 36.74
C VAL A 54 -10.31 -16.52 35.21
N ARG A 55 -11.45 -16.27 34.58
CA ARG A 55 -11.72 -16.39 33.13
C ARG A 55 -12.28 -15.09 32.57
N ILE A 56 -11.53 -14.47 31.66
CA ILE A 56 -11.85 -13.18 31.03
C ILE A 56 -11.95 -13.36 29.50
N VAL A 57 -13.01 -12.86 28.87
CA VAL A 57 -13.22 -13.01 27.42
C VAL A 57 -13.65 -11.69 26.75
N ASN A 58 -13.39 -11.52 25.45
CA ASN A 58 -14.03 -10.47 24.64
C ASN A 58 -15.30 -11.02 23.96
N LEU A 59 -16.48 -10.64 24.44
CA LEU A 59 -17.75 -11.11 23.89
C LEU A 59 -18.18 -10.23 22.71
N GLU A 60 -18.08 -10.75 21.49
CA GLU A 60 -18.35 -10.00 20.23
C GLU A 60 -19.82 -10.03 19.79
N THR A 61 -20.73 -10.09 20.76
CA THR A 61 -22.18 -10.12 20.53
C THR A 61 -22.95 -9.40 21.63
N PRO A 62 -23.92 -8.53 21.30
CA PRO A 62 -24.96 -8.17 22.26
C PRO A 62 -25.84 -9.41 22.55
N ILE A 63 -26.24 -9.57 23.81
CA ILE A 63 -27.12 -10.63 24.29
C ILE A 63 -28.54 -10.05 24.27
N VAL A 64 -29.30 -10.39 23.22
CA VAL A 64 -30.59 -9.77 22.89
C VAL A 64 -31.46 -10.70 22.05
N ASP A 65 -32.78 -10.58 22.18
CA ASP A 65 -33.70 -11.08 21.16
C ASP A 65 -33.76 -10.06 19.99
N PRO A 66 -33.34 -10.43 18.76
CA PRO A 66 -33.35 -9.54 17.61
C PRO A 66 -34.75 -9.14 17.12
N GLU A 67 -35.82 -9.83 17.53
CA GLU A 67 -37.21 -9.46 17.23
C GLU A 67 -37.72 -8.39 18.20
N GLN A 68 -37.33 -8.46 19.47
CA GLN A 68 -37.67 -7.46 20.50
C GLN A 68 -36.80 -6.20 20.39
N HIS A 69 -35.52 -6.37 20.08
CA HIS A 69 -34.54 -5.30 19.89
C HIS A 69 -34.03 -5.27 18.45
N PRO A 70 -34.85 -4.84 17.45
CA PRO A 70 -34.43 -4.78 16.06
C PRO A 70 -33.26 -3.81 15.85
N SER A 71 -32.26 -4.23 15.07
CA SER A 71 -31.03 -3.47 14.87
C SER A 71 -31.27 -2.12 14.16
N PRO A 72 -30.88 -0.96 14.76
CA PRO A 72 -30.91 0.35 14.10
C PRO A 72 -29.80 0.51 13.04
N LEU A 73 -28.98 -0.53 12.87
CA LEU A 73 -27.89 -0.61 11.90
C LEU A 73 -28.23 -1.55 10.73
N HIS A 74 -29.46 -2.08 10.66
CA HIS A 74 -29.95 -2.86 9.52
C HIS A 74 -29.75 -2.09 8.20
N GLY A 75 -29.19 -2.76 7.19
CA GLY A 75 -28.79 -2.15 5.91
C GLY A 75 -27.58 -1.20 5.96
N ARG A 76 -27.10 -0.79 7.15
CA ARG A 76 -26.01 0.19 7.34
C ARG A 76 -24.68 -0.48 7.71
N LYS A 77 -24.73 -1.49 8.59
CA LYS A 77 -23.59 -2.35 8.95
C LYS A 77 -23.73 -3.73 8.29
N THR A 78 -22.63 -4.24 7.71
CA THR A 78 -22.63 -5.46 6.88
C THR A 78 -22.82 -6.75 7.66
N TYR A 79 -22.37 -6.78 8.92
CA TYR A 79 -22.50 -7.91 9.83
C TYR A 79 -23.10 -7.37 11.12
N LEU A 80 -24.27 -7.90 11.46
CA LEU A 80 -24.99 -7.65 12.70
C LEU A 80 -24.99 -8.96 13.47
N HIS A 81 -24.48 -8.91 14.70
CA HIS A 81 -24.48 -10.06 15.58
C HIS A 81 -25.39 -9.82 16.77
N TRP A 82 -25.93 -10.93 17.27
CA TRP A 82 -26.71 -11.09 18.48
C TRP A 82 -26.42 -12.49 19.02
N ALA A 83 -26.64 -12.67 20.31
CA ALA A 83 -26.58 -13.95 21.01
C ALA A 83 -27.83 -14.11 21.89
N ASP A 84 -28.17 -15.34 22.25
CA ASP A 84 -29.45 -15.70 22.87
C ASP A 84 -29.58 -15.11 24.29
N PRO A 85 -30.70 -14.44 24.64
CA PRO A 85 -30.85 -13.73 25.90
C PRO A 85 -30.85 -14.61 27.15
N GLU A 86 -31.06 -15.93 27.02
CA GLU A 86 -31.09 -16.88 28.15
C GLU A 86 -29.98 -17.93 28.02
N ALA A 87 -29.81 -18.52 26.84
CA ALA A 87 -28.88 -19.63 26.63
C ALA A 87 -27.41 -19.17 26.60
N THR A 88 -27.11 -17.95 26.11
CA THR A 88 -25.73 -17.44 26.09
C THR A 88 -25.23 -17.08 27.49
N PRO A 89 -25.96 -16.35 28.37
CA PRO A 89 -25.60 -16.19 29.78
C PRO A 89 -25.39 -17.54 30.50
N ALA A 90 -26.33 -18.48 30.34
CA ALA A 90 -26.22 -19.81 30.95
C ALA A 90 -24.96 -20.58 30.49
N ALA A 91 -24.62 -20.49 29.20
CA ALA A 91 -23.40 -21.10 28.67
C ALA A 91 -22.12 -20.41 29.17
N LEU A 92 -22.12 -19.08 29.36
CA LEU A 92 -20.98 -18.37 29.94
C LEU A 92 -20.75 -18.76 31.42
N VAL A 93 -21.83 -18.91 32.19
CA VAL A 93 -21.79 -19.46 33.57
C VAL A 93 -21.29 -20.91 33.58
N GLU A 94 -21.71 -21.75 32.63
CA GLU A 94 -21.22 -23.14 32.52
C GLU A 94 -19.71 -23.21 32.27
N LEU A 95 -19.16 -22.25 31.51
CA LEU A 95 -17.72 -22.12 31.27
C LEU A 95 -16.99 -21.45 32.45
N GLY A 96 -17.71 -20.93 33.45
CA GLY A 96 -17.17 -20.20 34.59
C GLY A 96 -16.61 -18.82 34.24
N VAL A 97 -17.11 -18.16 33.18
CA VAL A 97 -16.60 -16.83 32.78
C VAL A 97 -16.88 -15.81 33.88
N ASP A 98 -15.82 -15.25 34.46
CA ASP A 98 -15.90 -14.30 35.57
C ASP A 98 -16.14 -12.86 35.08
N ALA A 99 -15.58 -12.48 33.92
CA ALA A 99 -15.78 -11.16 33.33
C ALA A 99 -15.71 -11.12 31.81
N VAL A 100 -16.48 -10.20 31.20
CA VAL A 100 -16.45 -9.93 29.75
C VAL A 100 -16.05 -8.49 29.42
N SER A 101 -15.18 -8.36 28.41
CA SER A 101 -15.01 -7.10 27.70
C SER A 101 -16.11 -6.96 26.66
N LEU A 102 -16.81 -5.83 26.70
CA LEU A 102 -17.74 -5.39 25.67
C LEU A 102 -17.16 -4.22 24.85
N ALA A 103 -15.84 -3.99 24.87
CA ALA A 103 -15.22 -2.89 24.13
C ALA A 103 -14.88 -3.24 22.67
N ASN A 104 -15.84 -3.72 21.87
CA ASN A 104 -15.58 -4.19 20.51
C ASN A 104 -16.49 -3.56 19.44
N ASN A 105 -16.32 -4.01 18.20
CA ASN A 105 -17.02 -3.51 17.02
C ASN A 105 -18.44 -4.09 16.82
N HIS A 106 -18.94 -4.93 17.73
CA HIS A 106 -20.26 -5.58 17.65
C HIS A 106 -21.20 -5.24 18.81
N THR A 107 -20.70 -4.72 19.93
CA THR A 107 -21.44 -4.33 21.14
C THR A 107 -22.74 -3.55 20.90
N LEU A 108 -22.72 -2.62 19.94
CA LEU A 108 -23.83 -1.69 19.64
C LEU A 108 -24.62 -2.11 18.39
N ASP A 109 -24.51 -3.36 17.95
CA ASP A 109 -25.23 -3.84 16.75
C ASP A 109 -26.74 -3.76 16.88
N HIS A 110 -27.25 -3.89 18.10
CA HIS A 110 -28.66 -3.72 18.45
C HIS A 110 -28.92 -2.38 19.18
N GLY A 111 -28.04 -1.39 18.95
CA GLY A 111 -28.13 -0.05 19.51
C GLY A 111 -27.86 0.01 21.01
N THR A 112 -28.08 1.19 21.60
CA THR A 112 -27.90 1.40 23.04
C THR A 112 -28.88 0.56 23.87
N ALA A 113 -30.11 0.34 23.38
CA ALA A 113 -31.07 -0.56 24.03
C ALA A 113 -30.53 -1.99 24.14
N GLY A 114 -29.93 -2.53 23.07
CA GLY A 114 -29.32 -3.85 23.10
C GLY A 114 -28.09 -3.97 24.00
N LEU A 115 -27.27 -2.91 24.11
CA LEU A 115 -26.21 -2.86 25.12
C LEU A 115 -26.80 -2.85 26.54
N LEU A 116 -27.84 -2.06 26.80
CA LEU A 116 -28.46 -2.00 28.13
C LEU A 116 -29.02 -3.36 28.54
N GLU A 117 -29.75 -4.05 27.66
CA GLU A 117 -30.17 -5.44 27.92
C GLU A 117 -28.95 -6.34 28.16
N THR A 118 -27.93 -6.30 27.29
CA THR A 118 -26.71 -7.12 27.47
C THR A 118 -26.07 -6.92 28.85
N LEU A 119 -26.00 -5.67 29.33
CA LEU A 119 -25.48 -5.33 30.66
C LEU A 119 -26.36 -5.86 31.79
N ASP A 120 -27.68 -5.77 31.66
CA ASP A 120 -28.64 -6.28 32.65
C ASP A 120 -28.63 -7.82 32.70
N ARG A 121 -28.54 -8.50 31.54
CA ARG A 121 -28.47 -9.97 31.42
C ARG A 121 -27.21 -10.55 32.05
N LEU A 122 -26.05 -9.94 31.82
CA LEU A 122 -24.78 -10.39 32.41
C LEU A 122 -24.73 -10.12 33.92
N ALA A 123 -25.23 -8.97 34.37
CA ALA A 123 -25.36 -8.66 35.79
C ALA A 123 -26.33 -9.61 36.54
N ALA A 124 -27.39 -10.08 35.87
CA ALA A 124 -28.33 -11.05 36.45
C ALA A 124 -27.75 -12.46 36.66
N VAL A 125 -26.58 -12.76 36.11
CA VAL A 125 -25.85 -14.03 36.29
C VAL A 125 -24.46 -13.83 36.93
N ASP A 126 -24.25 -12.70 37.61
CA ASP A 126 -23.02 -12.32 38.31
C ASP A 126 -21.74 -12.32 37.42
N ILE A 127 -21.87 -12.05 36.12
CA ILE A 127 -20.74 -11.89 35.20
C ILE A 127 -20.37 -10.40 35.07
N ASP A 128 -19.13 -10.08 35.43
CA ASP A 128 -18.66 -8.70 35.47
C ASP A 128 -18.43 -8.13 34.07
N VAL A 129 -18.69 -6.82 33.87
CA VAL A 129 -18.53 -6.16 32.56
C VAL A 129 -17.57 -4.98 32.63
N PHE A 130 -16.69 -4.90 31.63
CA PHE A 130 -15.79 -3.76 31.47
C PHE A 130 -15.64 -3.33 29.99
N GLY A 131 -15.15 -2.10 29.79
CA GLY A 131 -14.88 -1.56 28.46
C GLY A 131 -16.09 -1.02 27.70
N ALA A 132 -17.30 -1.30 28.17
CA ALA A 132 -18.53 -0.59 27.82
C ALA A 132 -19.39 -0.37 29.07
N GLY A 133 -20.35 0.54 29.02
CA GLY A 133 -21.23 0.85 30.14
C GLY A 133 -22.33 1.86 29.78
N ARG A 134 -23.12 2.26 30.78
CA ARG A 134 -24.21 3.25 30.65
C ARG A 134 -23.68 4.68 30.54
N THR A 135 -22.44 4.90 30.98
CA THR A 135 -21.71 6.17 30.94
C THR A 135 -20.24 5.92 30.59
N LEU A 136 -19.52 6.97 30.21
CA LEU A 136 -18.07 6.93 30.01
C LEU A 136 -17.32 6.48 31.27
N ALA A 137 -17.79 6.90 32.45
CA ALA A 137 -17.19 6.54 33.73
C ALA A 137 -17.27 5.02 34.00
N GLU A 138 -18.41 4.39 33.71
CA GLU A 138 -18.53 2.92 33.74
C GLU A 138 -17.62 2.26 32.70
N ALA A 139 -17.66 2.74 31.45
CA ALA A 139 -16.92 2.12 30.35
C ALA A 139 -15.40 2.11 30.58
N VAL A 140 -14.83 3.11 31.25
CA VAL A 140 -13.37 3.20 31.53
C VAL A 140 -12.94 2.63 32.89
N ARG A 141 -13.89 2.22 33.76
CA ARG A 141 -13.60 1.76 35.14
C ARG A 141 -12.67 0.55 35.20
N GLY A 142 -12.78 -0.34 34.21
CA GLY A 142 -12.08 -1.63 34.17
C GLY A 142 -12.65 -2.65 35.15
N HIS A 143 -12.31 -3.93 34.93
CA HIS A 143 -12.59 -5.04 35.85
C HIS A 143 -11.36 -5.28 36.74
N GLN A 144 -11.56 -5.59 38.02
CA GLN A 144 -10.48 -5.81 38.98
C GLN A 144 -10.44 -7.25 39.48
N VAL A 145 -9.26 -7.85 39.48
CA VAL A 145 -9.00 -9.17 40.05
C VAL A 145 -8.16 -9.02 41.31
N MET A 146 -8.70 -9.46 42.45
CA MET A 146 -7.98 -9.48 43.72
C MET A 146 -7.14 -10.74 43.82
N ILE A 147 -5.85 -10.60 44.17
CA ILE A 147 -4.94 -11.72 44.31
C ILE A 147 -5.03 -12.30 45.74
N PRO A 148 -5.13 -13.63 45.90
CA PRO A 148 -5.22 -14.25 47.22
C PRO A 148 -4.03 -13.92 48.14
N ALA A 149 -4.28 -13.89 49.45
CA ALA A 149 -3.24 -13.66 50.45
C ALA A 149 -2.13 -14.72 50.42
N SER A 150 -2.44 -15.96 50.02
CA SER A 150 -1.47 -17.04 49.76
C SER A 150 -0.46 -16.70 48.65
N HIS A 151 -0.83 -15.78 47.76
CA HIS A 151 -0.01 -15.28 46.66
C HIS A 151 0.51 -13.86 46.94
N GLY A 152 0.45 -13.40 48.19
CA GLY A 152 0.99 -12.10 48.62
C GLY A 152 0.01 -10.93 48.52
N GLY A 153 -1.25 -11.15 48.15
CA GLY A 153 -2.22 -10.08 47.94
C GLY A 153 -1.95 -9.27 46.66
N GLY A 154 -2.55 -8.08 46.56
CA GLY A 154 -2.45 -7.18 45.40
C GLY A 154 -3.69 -7.20 44.50
N THR A 155 -3.69 -6.35 43.47
CA THR A 155 -4.82 -6.18 42.55
C THR A 155 -4.34 -6.11 41.11
N LEU A 156 -5.04 -6.76 40.19
CA LEU A 156 -4.91 -6.54 38.74
C LEU A 156 -6.12 -5.75 38.25
N ARG A 157 -5.96 -4.93 37.21
CA ARG A 157 -7.07 -4.29 36.50
C ARG A 157 -6.96 -4.47 34.99
N PHE A 158 -8.06 -4.94 34.38
CA PHE A 158 -8.24 -5.01 32.94
C PHE A 158 -9.01 -3.79 32.44
N THR A 159 -8.45 -3.02 31.51
CA THR A 159 -9.08 -1.84 30.89
C THR A 159 -9.43 -2.15 29.43
N GLY A 160 -10.72 -2.30 29.16
CA GLY A 160 -11.25 -2.57 27.82
C GLY A 160 -11.35 -1.29 26.99
N SER A 161 -11.01 -1.32 25.71
CA SER A 161 -11.27 -0.17 24.81
C SER A 161 -11.36 -0.53 23.34
N PHE A 162 -12.16 0.22 22.59
CA PHE A 162 -12.39 0.02 21.18
C PHE A 162 -11.67 1.08 20.33
N GLN A 163 -10.88 0.67 19.34
CA GLN A 163 -10.17 1.59 18.45
C GLN A 163 -11.13 2.60 17.78
N TYR A 164 -10.88 3.88 18.04
CA TYR A 164 -11.66 5.00 17.52
C TYR A 164 -11.71 5.00 15.99
N SER A 165 -12.94 5.04 15.47
CA SER A 165 -13.22 5.25 14.05
C SER A 165 -14.37 6.23 13.91
N ARG A 166 -14.24 7.20 12.99
CA ARG A 166 -15.30 8.17 12.67
C ARG A 166 -16.62 7.50 12.24
N ARG A 167 -16.58 6.24 11.82
CA ARG A 167 -17.75 5.46 11.43
C ARG A 167 -18.50 4.99 12.68
N HIS A 168 -17.78 4.31 13.58
CA HIS A 168 -18.33 3.85 14.85
C HIS A 168 -18.81 5.03 15.71
N ASP A 169 -18.10 6.16 15.67
CA ASP A 169 -18.49 7.41 16.31
C ASP A 169 -19.75 8.02 15.68
N HIS A 170 -19.63 8.70 14.53
CA HIS A 170 -20.69 9.56 14.01
C HIS A 170 -21.82 8.83 13.26
N GLU A 171 -21.58 7.63 12.72
CA GLU A 171 -22.63 6.89 12.00
C GLU A 171 -23.40 5.96 12.93
N TYR A 172 -22.73 5.35 13.90
CA TYR A 172 -23.31 4.28 14.71
C TYR A 172 -23.45 4.60 16.21
N GLY A 173 -22.81 5.65 16.74
CA GLY A 173 -22.92 6.04 18.15
C GLY A 173 -22.30 5.05 19.13
N PHE A 174 -21.15 4.44 18.78
CA PHE A 174 -20.55 3.34 19.55
C PHE A 174 -19.82 3.76 20.83
N TYR A 175 -19.40 5.02 20.97
CA TYR A 175 -18.55 5.44 22.08
C TYR A 175 -19.35 6.08 23.20
N ALA A 176 -19.06 5.69 24.44
CA ALA A 176 -19.70 6.25 25.62
C ALA A 176 -19.40 7.74 25.78
N GLY A 177 -20.40 8.49 26.21
CA GLY A 177 -20.28 9.88 26.65
C GLY A 177 -20.54 10.00 28.15
N GLU A 178 -20.45 11.20 28.70
CA GLU A 178 -20.68 11.44 30.15
C GLU A 178 -22.01 10.86 30.65
N THR A 179 -23.05 10.90 29.80
CA THR A 179 -24.41 10.44 30.11
C THR A 179 -25.00 9.47 29.08
N THR A 180 -24.21 9.01 28.11
CA THR A 180 -24.69 8.17 27.00
C THR A 180 -23.99 6.80 26.98
N PRO A 181 -24.74 5.68 26.88
CA PRO A 181 -24.16 4.34 26.85
C PRO A 181 -23.26 4.09 25.64
N GLY A 182 -22.24 3.24 25.80
CA GLY A 182 -21.34 2.84 24.72
C GLY A 182 -20.03 2.22 25.22
N CYS A 183 -19.09 2.03 24.28
CA CYS A 183 -17.75 1.51 24.52
C CYS A 183 -16.76 2.62 24.91
N ALA A 184 -15.73 2.30 25.68
CA ALA A 184 -14.59 3.18 25.90
C ALA A 184 -13.78 3.35 24.60
N ALA A 185 -13.52 4.59 24.20
CA ALA A 185 -12.80 4.89 22.96
C ALA A 185 -11.28 4.80 23.14
N LEU A 186 -10.57 4.23 22.14
CA LEU A 186 -9.11 4.24 22.06
C LEU A 186 -8.60 5.03 20.86
N SER A 187 -7.87 6.11 21.13
CA SER A 187 -7.17 6.93 20.15
C SER A 187 -5.93 7.57 20.78
N ARG A 188 -5.10 8.29 19.99
CA ARG A 188 -3.98 9.09 20.53
C ARG A 188 -4.39 10.22 21.48
N ARG A 189 -5.69 10.51 21.62
CA ARG A 189 -6.24 11.60 22.47
C ARG A 189 -7.21 11.12 23.55
N ALA A 190 -7.64 9.87 23.47
CA ALA A 190 -8.61 9.25 24.36
C ALA A 190 -8.11 7.84 24.63
N VAL A 191 -7.64 7.61 25.85
CA VAL A 191 -7.08 6.34 26.32
C VAL A 191 -7.71 6.13 27.69
N PRO A 192 -8.25 4.94 28.01
CA PRO A 192 -8.69 4.66 29.38
C PRO A 192 -7.50 4.88 30.34
N PRO A 193 -7.70 5.54 31.49
CA PRO A 193 -6.62 5.72 32.45
C PRO A 193 -6.18 4.36 32.98
N ALA A 194 -4.88 4.07 32.91
CA ALA A 194 -4.34 2.87 33.54
C ALA A 194 -4.56 2.90 35.06
N ARG A 195 -4.28 4.07 35.66
CA ARG A 195 -4.21 4.31 37.10
C ARG A 195 -4.78 5.68 37.45
N SER A 196 -5.30 5.80 38.66
CA SER A 196 -5.73 7.01 39.34
C SER A 196 -4.81 7.33 40.52
N ALA A 197 -5.02 8.46 41.20
CA ALA A 197 -4.28 8.81 42.42
C ALA A 197 -4.73 8.01 43.66
N GLU A 198 -5.86 7.32 43.59
CA GLU A 198 -6.43 6.51 44.68
C GLU A 198 -6.01 5.03 44.57
N ASP A 199 -5.38 4.63 43.47
CA ASP A 199 -4.95 3.26 43.23
C ASP A 199 -3.71 2.88 44.04
N PRO A 200 -3.63 1.64 44.54
CA PRO A 200 -2.44 1.18 45.25
C PRO A 200 -1.22 1.12 44.30
N ASP A 201 -0.03 1.38 44.86
CA ASP A 201 1.24 1.20 44.13
C ASP A 201 1.41 -0.25 43.62
N ASP A 202 0.76 -1.20 44.28
CA ASP A 202 0.69 -2.62 43.93
C ASP A 202 -0.50 -3.00 43.03
N LEU A 203 -1.02 -2.05 42.24
CA LEU A 203 -1.90 -2.37 41.12
C LEU A 203 -1.04 -2.83 39.91
N LEU A 204 -1.47 -3.86 39.18
CA LEU A 204 -0.94 -4.24 37.87
C LEU A 204 -2.02 -4.02 36.80
N THR A 205 -1.71 -3.26 35.76
CA THR A 205 -2.70 -2.75 34.79
C THR A 205 -2.52 -3.35 33.41
N ILE A 206 -3.59 -3.93 32.87
CA ILE A 206 -3.59 -4.66 31.60
C ILE A 206 -4.59 -3.99 30.66
N ALA A 207 -4.09 -3.41 29.56
CA ALA A 207 -4.96 -2.92 28.51
C ALA A 207 -5.46 -4.08 27.65
N PHE A 208 -6.76 -4.14 27.40
CA PHE A 208 -7.41 -5.15 26.58
C PHE A 208 -8.15 -4.50 25.39
N PRO A 209 -7.42 -4.02 24.36
CA PRO A 209 -8.02 -3.26 23.26
C PRO A 209 -8.50 -4.14 22.09
N HIS A 210 -9.73 -3.88 21.63
CA HIS A 210 -10.21 -4.37 20.34
C HIS A 210 -9.78 -3.41 19.23
N TRP A 211 -8.93 -3.87 18.31
CA TRP A 211 -8.30 -3.02 17.30
C TRP A 211 -7.78 -3.77 16.07
N GLY A 212 -7.23 -3.02 15.13
CA GLY A 212 -6.63 -3.57 13.92
C GLY A 212 -7.65 -3.88 12.83
N ALA A 213 -7.23 -4.69 11.85
CA ALA A 213 -8.05 -5.07 10.72
C ALA A 213 -8.13 -6.59 10.62
N ASN A 214 -9.32 -7.11 10.33
CA ASN A 214 -9.59 -8.54 10.28
C ASN A 214 -8.63 -9.24 9.29
N TYR A 215 -7.98 -10.31 9.74
CA TYR A 215 -7.03 -11.12 8.96
C TYR A 215 -5.86 -10.29 8.40
N ARG A 216 -5.24 -9.48 9.27
CA ARG A 216 -4.03 -8.69 8.97
C ARG A 216 -3.00 -8.84 10.09
N TRP A 217 -1.73 -8.67 9.77
CA TRP A 217 -0.67 -8.37 10.73
C TRP A 217 -0.82 -6.95 11.32
N ARG A 218 -0.10 -6.62 12.41
CA ARG A 218 -0.28 -5.32 13.07
C ARG A 218 -0.09 -4.15 12.11
N THR A 219 -0.91 -3.12 12.26
CA THR A 219 -0.75 -1.87 11.52
C THR A 219 0.19 -0.90 12.25
N PRO A 220 0.83 0.06 11.55
CA PRO A 220 1.54 1.16 12.21
C PRO A 220 0.64 2.00 13.14
N GLY A 221 -0.68 1.99 12.92
CA GLY A 221 -1.66 2.58 13.82
C GLY A 221 -1.73 1.85 15.17
N GLN A 222 -1.83 0.51 15.15
CA GLN A 222 -1.80 -0.31 16.37
C GLN A 222 -0.48 -0.14 17.12
N GLN A 223 0.66 -0.14 16.42
CA GLN A 223 1.97 0.07 17.07
C GLN A 223 2.02 1.37 17.88
N VAL A 224 1.50 2.48 17.33
CA VAL A 224 1.48 3.75 18.07
C VAL A 224 0.43 3.75 19.19
N LEU A 225 -0.72 3.07 19.02
CA LEU A 225 -1.69 2.94 20.11
C LEU A 225 -1.14 2.08 21.26
N GLY A 226 -0.38 1.01 20.97
CA GLY A 226 0.35 0.23 21.97
C GLY A 226 1.38 1.07 22.73
N GLN A 227 2.17 1.87 22.02
CA GLN A 227 3.07 2.87 22.65
C GLN A 227 2.30 3.88 23.53
N THR A 228 1.12 4.31 23.09
CA THR A 228 0.29 5.25 23.86
C THR A 228 -0.28 4.60 25.12
N LEU A 229 -0.67 3.32 25.06
CA LEU A 229 -1.15 2.55 26.22
C LEU A 229 -0.03 2.34 27.25
N ILE A 230 1.14 1.86 26.84
CA ILE A 230 2.31 1.70 27.73
C ILE A 230 2.71 3.06 28.33
N GLY A 231 2.85 4.10 27.50
CA GLY A 231 3.20 5.46 27.96
C GLY A 231 2.14 6.13 28.85
N SER A 232 0.91 5.61 28.90
CA SER A 232 -0.13 6.02 29.86
C SER A 232 -0.07 5.29 31.21
N GLY A 233 0.88 4.37 31.39
CA GLY A 233 1.11 3.62 32.62
C GLY A 233 0.45 2.24 32.69
N HIS A 234 0.11 1.64 31.53
CA HIS A 234 -0.27 0.22 31.45
C HIS A 234 0.96 -0.69 31.49
N ASP A 235 0.92 -1.75 32.30
CA ASP A 235 2.04 -2.67 32.47
C ASP A 235 2.11 -3.76 31.39
N LEU A 236 0.97 -4.07 30.76
CA LEU A 236 0.81 -5.06 29.71
C LEU A 236 -0.30 -4.63 28.73
N VAL A 237 -0.17 -4.97 27.45
CA VAL A 237 -1.27 -4.84 26.47
C VAL A 237 -1.56 -6.20 25.82
N LEU A 238 -2.83 -6.61 25.85
CA LEU A 238 -3.37 -7.82 25.24
C LEU A 238 -4.43 -7.44 24.20
N GLY A 239 -4.01 -7.09 22.98
CA GLY A 239 -4.91 -6.69 21.91
C GLY A 239 -5.65 -7.86 21.24
N HIS A 240 -6.79 -7.59 20.63
CA HIS A 240 -7.60 -8.56 19.87
C HIS A 240 -8.43 -7.86 18.76
N GLY A 241 -9.36 -8.55 18.08
CA GLY A 241 -10.18 -7.99 16.99
C GLY A 241 -9.63 -8.17 15.57
N SER A 242 -8.38 -8.62 15.41
CA SER A 242 -7.81 -9.01 14.12
C SER A 242 -8.28 -10.40 13.65
N HIS A 243 -8.95 -11.18 14.51
CA HIS A 243 -9.28 -12.61 14.34
C HIS A 243 -8.09 -13.56 14.07
N CYS A 244 -6.85 -13.09 14.20
CA CYS A 244 -5.64 -13.91 14.03
C CYS A 244 -4.54 -13.45 14.99
N VAL A 245 -3.63 -14.35 15.36
CA VAL A 245 -2.42 -13.98 16.10
C VAL A 245 -1.65 -12.87 15.37
N GLN A 246 -1.22 -11.86 16.12
CA GLN A 246 -0.35 -10.80 15.63
C GLN A 246 0.93 -10.73 16.48
N GLU A 247 1.84 -9.86 16.08
CA GLU A 247 3.16 -9.68 16.68
C GLU A 247 3.14 -9.34 18.19
N ILE A 248 4.21 -9.71 18.92
CA ILE A 248 4.35 -9.51 20.37
C ILE A 248 5.55 -8.58 20.66
N ASP A 249 5.30 -7.29 20.75
CA ASP A 249 6.35 -6.28 20.90
C ASP A 249 6.75 -6.04 22.36
N ARG A 250 8.02 -5.70 22.59
CA ARG A 250 8.53 -5.13 23.85
C ARG A 250 8.75 -3.63 23.66
N ILE A 251 8.14 -2.81 24.52
CA ILE A 251 8.14 -1.35 24.46
C ILE A 251 8.46 -0.83 25.86
N GLU A 252 9.55 -0.08 26.01
CA GLU A 252 9.96 0.51 27.30
C GLU A 252 9.98 -0.54 28.45
N GLN A 253 10.49 -1.73 28.13
CA GLN A 253 10.54 -2.95 28.96
C GLN A 253 9.21 -3.69 29.22
N HIS A 254 8.07 -3.09 28.89
CA HIS A 254 6.74 -3.72 28.95
C HIS A 254 6.36 -4.47 27.65
N TRP A 255 5.31 -5.30 27.69
CA TRP A 255 4.91 -6.15 26.57
C TRP A 255 3.57 -5.74 25.93
N VAL A 256 3.50 -5.88 24.61
CA VAL A 256 2.32 -5.61 23.77
C VAL A 256 2.08 -6.80 22.84
N VAL A 257 1.18 -7.69 23.24
CA VAL A 257 0.59 -8.69 22.33
C VAL A 257 -0.38 -7.93 21.43
N ASN A 258 -0.04 -7.71 20.16
CA ASN A 258 -0.86 -6.89 19.27
C ASN A 258 -2.21 -7.55 18.93
N GLY A 259 -2.30 -8.87 19.00
CA GLY A 259 -3.49 -9.63 18.62
C GLY A 259 -3.46 -11.06 19.15
N LEU A 260 -4.35 -11.38 20.09
CA LEU A 260 -4.66 -12.75 20.50
C LEU A 260 -5.45 -13.49 19.40
N GLY A 261 -6.24 -12.78 18.61
CA GLY A 261 -7.15 -13.36 17.62
C GLY A 261 -8.38 -14.01 18.26
N ASN A 262 -8.95 -15.02 17.59
CA ASN A 262 -10.16 -15.70 18.05
C ASN A 262 -9.85 -16.65 19.22
N GLY A 263 -10.54 -16.47 20.35
CA GLY A 263 -10.54 -17.43 21.46
C GLY A 263 -11.51 -18.58 21.19
N ASN A 264 -12.77 -18.25 20.88
CA ASN A 264 -13.80 -19.19 20.44
C ASN A 264 -14.82 -18.42 19.60
N PHE A 265 -14.63 -18.38 18.28
CA PHE A 265 -15.41 -17.49 17.40
C PHE A 265 -16.06 -18.26 16.26
N GLN A 266 -17.35 -18.53 16.38
CA GLN A 266 -18.06 -19.51 15.54
C GLN A 266 -18.57 -18.95 14.19
N SER A 267 -17.65 -18.37 13.42
CA SER A 267 -17.82 -18.08 12.00
C SER A 267 -17.11 -19.14 11.14
N GLY A 268 -17.39 -19.21 9.84
CA GLY A 268 -16.62 -20.11 8.94
C GLY A 268 -15.13 -19.78 8.84
N GLY A 269 -14.69 -18.59 9.26
CA GLY A 269 -13.33 -18.11 9.03
C GLY A 269 -13.12 -17.62 7.59
N ARG A 270 -12.04 -16.87 7.36
CA ARG A 270 -11.67 -16.37 6.01
C ARG A 270 -10.21 -16.67 5.63
N PHE A 271 -9.53 -17.51 6.41
CA PHE A 271 -8.09 -17.77 6.29
C PHE A 271 -7.67 -18.30 4.91
N ALA A 272 -8.46 -19.17 4.28
CA ALA A 272 -8.17 -19.75 2.97
C ALA A 272 -7.90 -18.73 1.82
N ARG A 273 -8.36 -17.48 1.98
CA ARG A 273 -8.00 -16.33 1.12
C ARG A 273 -6.67 -15.70 1.56
N TYR A 274 -6.58 -15.27 2.82
CA TYR A 274 -5.49 -14.43 3.32
C TYR A 274 -4.17 -15.17 3.56
N VAL A 275 -4.19 -16.48 3.81
CA VAL A 275 -2.99 -17.34 3.88
C VAL A 275 -2.18 -17.25 2.59
N ARG A 276 -2.84 -17.26 1.43
CA ARG A 276 -2.19 -17.23 0.09
C ARG A 276 -1.67 -15.86 -0.32
N GLU A 277 -2.30 -14.80 0.16
CA GLU A 277 -2.01 -13.42 -0.25
C GLU A 277 -1.02 -12.73 0.70
N GLU A 278 -1.07 -13.05 2.00
CA GLU A 278 -0.45 -12.22 3.06
C GLU A 278 0.26 -13.01 4.18
N SER A 279 0.36 -14.34 4.05
CA SER A 279 0.98 -15.23 5.06
C SER A 279 0.38 -15.09 6.47
N ILE A 280 -0.92 -14.76 6.56
CA ILE A 280 -1.67 -14.73 7.82
C ILE A 280 -1.84 -16.16 8.33
N LEU A 281 -1.71 -16.35 9.64
CA LEU A 281 -1.76 -17.67 10.25
C LEU A 281 -3.18 -18.01 10.75
N PRO A 282 -3.66 -19.26 10.59
CA PRO A 282 -4.99 -19.73 11.01
C PRO A 282 -5.10 -20.04 12.51
N TYR A 283 -4.51 -19.18 13.35
CA TYR A 283 -4.43 -19.40 14.80
C TYR A 283 -4.94 -18.22 15.62
N GLY A 284 -5.39 -18.52 16.83
CA GLY A 284 -5.54 -17.59 17.94
C GLY A 284 -4.64 -17.98 19.11
N PHE A 285 -4.74 -17.26 20.23
CA PHE A 285 -4.11 -17.57 21.51
C PHE A 285 -5.15 -17.70 22.61
N TRP A 286 -5.01 -18.74 23.43
CA TRP A 286 -5.55 -18.79 24.79
C TRP A 286 -4.41 -18.36 25.72
N ALA A 287 -4.57 -17.21 26.36
CA ALA A 287 -3.52 -16.61 27.17
C ALA A 287 -3.72 -16.94 28.65
N VAL A 288 -2.73 -17.51 29.32
CA VAL A 288 -2.74 -17.79 30.76
C VAL A 288 -1.71 -16.89 31.42
N LEU A 289 -2.18 -15.96 32.26
CA LEU A 289 -1.32 -15.15 33.12
C LEU A 289 -1.15 -15.89 34.45
N GLU A 290 0.07 -16.37 34.71
CA GLU A 290 0.45 -17.04 35.96
C GLU A 290 1.11 -16.06 36.93
N ILE A 291 0.67 -16.12 38.19
CA ILE A 291 1.22 -15.35 39.31
C ILE A 291 1.70 -16.35 40.36
N GLY A 292 3.02 -16.48 40.49
CA GLY A 292 3.61 -17.36 41.50
C GLY A 292 3.46 -16.80 42.92
N ALA A 293 3.52 -17.70 43.91
CA ALA A 293 3.62 -17.33 45.32
C ALA A 293 4.85 -16.41 45.57
N PRO A 294 4.80 -15.51 46.57
CA PRO A 294 5.84 -14.50 46.76
C PRO A 294 7.11 -15.10 47.38
N GLU A 295 8.18 -15.15 46.60
CA GLU A 295 9.53 -15.51 47.06
C GLU A 295 10.31 -14.23 47.39
N HIS A 296 10.84 -14.13 48.62
CA HIS A 296 11.54 -12.92 49.10
C HIS A 296 10.75 -11.60 48.89
N GLY A 297 9.42 -11.66 48.94
CA GLY A 297 8.52 -10.52 48.71
C GLY A 297 8.31 -10.15 47.23
N GLN A 298 8.71 -11.01 46.29
CA GLN A 298 8.50 -10.85 44.84
C GLN A 298 7.58 -11.97 44.32
N ARG A 299 6.47 -11.63 43.66
CA ARG A 299 5.69 -12.60 42.87
C ARG A 299 6.31 -12.69 41.48
N ARG A 300 6.58 -13.89 40.98
CA ARG A 300 6.97 -14.08 39.58
C ARG A 300 5.72 -13.99 38.70
N VAL A 301 5.75 -13.18 37.64
CA VAL A 301 4.62 -13.01 36.72
C VAL A 301 5.01 -13.45 35.31
N VAL A 302 4.27 -14.41 34.76
CA VAL A 302 4.54 -15.04 33.46
C VAL A 302 3.27 -15.07 32.63
N LEU A 303 3.35 -14.67 31.37
CA LEU A 303 2.28 -14.82 30.40
C LEU A 303 2.58 -15.99 29.48
N ARG A 304 1.79 -17.07 29.57
CA ARG A 304 1.83 -18.20 28.64
C ARG A 304 0.80 -18.00 27.55
N LEU A 305 1.23 -18.05 26.29
CA LEU A 305 0.37 -17.93 25.12
C LEU A 305 0.25 -19.30 24.45
N HIS A 306 -0.84 -20.01 24.71
CA HIS A 306 -1.13 -21.32 24.11
C HIS A 306 -1.77 -21.08 22.74
N PRO A 307 -1.10 -21.39 21.62
CA PRO A 307 -1.68 -21.18 20.31
C PRO A 307 -2.76 -22.22 20.06
N VAL A 308 -3.84 -21.80 19.41
CA VAL A 308 -4.95 -22.67 19.01
C VAL A 308 -5.25 -22.53 17.53
N HIS A 309 -5.56 -23.64 16.87
CA HIS A 309 -6.03 -23.63 15.50
C HIS A 309 -7.47 -23.09 15.47
N SER A 310 -7.68 -21.98 14.76
CA SER A 310 -8.94 -21.20 14.80
C SER A 310 -9.65 -21.08 13.44
N ASP A 311 -9.12 -21.71 12.39
CA ASP A 311 -9.86 -21.93 11.14
C ASP A 311 -10.87 -23.07 11.31
N ASN A 312 -12.13 -22.70 11.50
CA ASN A 312 -13.23 -23.63 11.74
C ASN A 312 -13.55 -24.55 10.55
N HIS A 313 -13.08 -24.23 9.34
CA HIS A 313 -13.12 -25.18 8.21
C HIS A 313 -12.15 -26.36 8.37
N VAL A 314 -11.16 -26.25 9.26
CA VAL A 314 -10.17 -27.30 9.55
C VAL A 314 -10.47 -28.00 10.87
N THR A 315 -10.98 -27.27 11.85
CA THR A 315 -11.26 -27.79 13.20
C THR A 315 -12.70 -28.27 13.42
N ASP A 316 -13.54 -28.26 12.37
CA ASP A 316 -14.97 -28.53 12.45
C ASP A 316 -15.66 -27.76 13.61
N PHE A 317 -15.35 -26.46 13.68
CA PHE A 317 -15.87 -25.55 14.71
C PHE A 317 -15.45 -25.87 16.16
N GLN A 318 -14.42 -26.70 16.36
CA GLN A 318 -13.81 -27.01 17.67
C GLN A 318 -12.37 -26.47 17.75
N PRO A 319 -12.14 -25.17 18.03
CA PRO A 319 -10.80 -24.61 18.22
C PRO A 319 -9.97 -25.46 19.19
N ARG A 320 -8.78 -25.89 18.75
CA ARG A 320 -7.95 -26.87 19.46
C ARG A 320 -6.54 -26.33 19.73
N PRO A 321 -5.86 -26.75 20.82
CA PRO A 321 -4.43 -26.59 20.96
C PRO A 321 -3.65 -27.05 19.73
N VAL A 322 -2.55 -26.35 19.44
CA VAL A 322 -1.67 -26.70 18.33
C VAL A 322 -0.66 -27.79 18.71
N SER A 323 -0.20 -28.52 17.70
CA SER A 323 0.97 -29.40 17.81
C SER A 323 2.28 -28.61 17.99
N ARG A 324 3.35 -29.29 18.42
CA ARG A 324 4.69 -28.70 18.57
C ARG A 324 5.15 -27.99 17.29
N ASP A 325 5.01 -28.64 16.14
CA ASP A 325 5.39 -28.10 14.82
C ASP A 325 4.59 -26.84 14.47
N GLU A 326 3.30 -26.83 14.77
CA GLU A 326 2.43 -25.66 14.58
C GLU A 326 2.86 -24.51 15.52
N ARG A 327 3.13 -24.77 16.81
CA ARG A 327 3.70 -23.77 17.76
C ARG A 327 5.02 -23.21 17.24
N ASP A 328 5.96 -24.06 16.85
CA ASP A 328 7.31 -23.65 16.45
C ASP A 328 7.27 -22.82 15.16
N ARG A 329 6.33 -23.11 14.24
CA ARG A 329 6.03 -22.26 13.08
C ARG A 329 5.45 -20.90 13.46
N ILE A 330 4.56 -20.85 14.46
CA ILE A 330 3.97 -19.58 14.96
C ILE A 330 5.06 -18.73 15.60
N LEU A 331 5.84 -19.28 16.53
CA LEU A 331 6.96 -18.59 17.18
C LEU A 331 7.95 -18.05 16.14
N HIS A 332 8.32 -18.87 15.14
CA HIS A 332 9.23 -18.46 14.08
C HIS A 332 8.70 -17.24 13.29
N GLN A 333 7.40 -17.19 13.00
CA GLN A 333 6.80 -16.02 12.33
C GLN A 333 6.72 -14.80 13.25
N LEU A 334 6.45 -15.00 14.55
CA LEU A 334 6.36 -13.91 15.51
C LEU A 334 7.72 -13.27 15.81
N LEU A 335 8.78 -14.06 16.06
CA LEU A 335 10.14 -13.57 16.30
C LEU A 335 10.67 -12.74 15.12
N ARG A 336 10.28 -13.08 13.88
CA ARG A 336 10.68 -12.35 12.66
C ARG A 336 9.96 -11.02 12.42
N ARG A 337 8.91 -10.72 13.17
CA ARG A 337 8.03 -9.55 12.92
C ARG A 337 7.89 -8.64 14.14
N SER A 338 8.09 -9.20 15.31
CA SER A 338 7.96 -8.54 16.60
C SER A 338 9.25 -7.83 17.00
N VAL A 339 9.13 -6.69 17.66
CA VAL A 339 10.24 -5.87 18.14
C VAL A 339 10.58 -6.29 19.57
N GLY A 340 11.83 -6.66 19.85
CA GLY A 340 12.27 -7.01 21.21
C GLY A 340 11.80 -8.38 21.73
N ALA A 341 11.25 -9.24 20.87
CA ALA A 341 10.68 -10.54 21.22
C ALA A 341 11.70 -11.65 21.55
N GLY A 342 13.00 -11.36 21.62
CA GLY A 342 14.06 -12.37 21.83
C GLY A 342 14.01 -13.10 23.18
N ALA A 343 13.24 -12.58 24.16
CA ALA A 343 12.98 -13.25 25.44
C ALA A 343 11.79 -14.23 25.41
N ILE A 344 11.04 -14.32 24.29
CA ILE A 344 9.92 -15.25 24.15
C ILE A 344 10.45 -16.63 23.83
N THR A 345 10.17 -17.60 24.71
CA THR A 345 10.66 -18.98 24.56
C THR A 345 9.51 -19.97 24.33
N PRO A 346 9.71 -21.05 23.55
CA PRO A 346 8.72 -22.12 23.42
C PRO A 346 8.84 -23.09 24.60
N ASP A 347 7.73 -23.45 25.22
CA ASP A 347 7.68 -24.41 26.33
C ASP A 347 6.43 -25.31 26.24
N THR A 348 6.25 -26.25 27.16
CA THR A 348 5.14 -27.22 27.17
C THR A 348 4.79 -27.65 28.60
N ASP A 349 3.50 -27.61 28.91
CA ASP A 349 2.92 -28.04 30.19
C ASP A 349 1.78 -29.06 29.97
N ASP A 350 0.99 -29.30 31.01
CA ASP A 350 -0.18 -30.17 31.03
C ASP A 350 -1.35 -29.66 30.16
N LEU A 351 -1.42 -28.35 29.90
CA LEU A 351 -2.38 -27.71 29.01
C LEU A 351 -1.90 -27.70 27.55
N GLY A 352 -0.59 -27.79 27.33
CA GLY A 352 0.03 -28.15 26.05
C GLY A 352 1.17 -27.24 25.63
N HIS A 353 1.40 -27.16 24.33
CA HIS A 353 2.48 -26.37 23.74
C HIS A 353 2.16 -24.87 23.78
N HIS A 354 3.06 -24.04 24.33
CA HIS A 354 2.83 -22.60 24.48
C HIS A 354 4.10 -21.76 24.31
N LEU A 355 3.92 -20.44 24.23
CA LEU A 355 5.00 -19.45 24.23
C LEU A 355 5.05 -18.74 25.59
N VAL A 356 6.22 -18.69 26.22
CA VAL A 356 6.46 -18.04 27.49
C VAL A 356 6.93 -16.61 27.24
N VAL A 357 6.16 -15.63 27.72
CA VAL A 357 6.51 -14.20 27.71
C VAL A 357 6.82 -13.77 29.15
N PRO A 358 8.09 -13.52 29.51
CA PRO A 358 8.47 -13.14 30.86
C PRO A 358 8.08 -11.68 31.12
N LEU A 359 7.09 -11.45 32.00
CA LEU A 359 6.64 -10.09 32.36
C LEU A 359 7.51 -9.47 33.46
N GLY A 360 8.12 -10.31 34.31
CA GLY A 360 9.11 -9.91 35.30
C GLY A 360 8.74 -10.30 36.73
N SER A 361 9.30 -9.54 37.67
CA SER A 361 9.09 -9.71 39.11
C SER A 361 8.18 -8.61 39.64
N TRP A 362 7.14 -8.97 40.39
CA TRP A 362 6.13 -8.06 40.91
C TRP A 362 6.19 -7.98 42.45
N PRO A 363 6.86 -6.96 43.01
CA PRO A 363 7.04 -6.79 44.46
C PRO A 363 5.71 -6.69 45.18
N VAL A 364 5.52 -7.43 46.27
CA VAL A 364 4.36 -7.21 47.16
C VAL A 364 4.41 -5.77 47.67
N GLY A 365 3.35 -5.00 47.43
CA GLY A 365 3.31 -3.58 47.74
C GLY A 365 3.96 -2.64 46.71
N GLY A 366 4.27 -3.08 45.48
CA GLY A 366 4.86 -2.21 44.47
C GLY A 366 4.75 -2.69 43.02
N ARG A 367 4.98 -1.76 42.09
CA ARG A 367 4.77 -1.99 40.64
C ARG A 367 5.62 -3.12 40.07
N LEU A 368 5.06 -3.81 39.07
CA LEU A 368 5.75 -4.80 38.25
C LEU A 368 7.09 -4.24 37.76
N ARG A 369 8.17 -4.99 38.00
CA ARG A 369 9.52 -4.70 37.52
C ARG A 369 9.83 -5.71 36.42
N PRO A 370 9.92 -5.29 35.15
CA PRO A 370 10.38 -6.15 34.08
C PRO A 370 11.72 -6.81 34.43
N ASP A 371 11.92 -8.05 34.00
CA ASP A 371 13.21 -8.70 34.18
C ASP A 371 14.31 -7.84 33.54
N PRO A 372 15.44 -7.60 34.25
CA PRO A 372 16.57 -6.90 33.66
C PRO A 372 17.02 -7.66 32.42
N ASP A 373 17.36 -6.94 31.35
CA ASP A 373 17.90 -7.56 30.14
C ASP A 373 19.09 -8.46 30.51
N PRO A 374 19.19 -9.67 29.93
CA PRO A 374 20.29 -10.58 30.22
C PRO A 374 21.59 -9.84 29.96
N ALA A 375 22.36 -9.60 31.03
CA ALA A 375 23.58 -8.82 30.95
C ALA A 375 24.49 -9.44 29.87
N PRO A 376 25.11 -8.62 29.00
CA PRO A 376 26.06 -9.14 28.02
C PRO A 376 27.14 -9.91 28.80
N PRO A 377 27.51 -11.14 28.38
CA PRO A 377 28.31 -12.05 29.19
C PRO A 377 29.66 -11.42 29.53
N THR A 378 29.81 -11.00 30.79
CA THR A 378 31.03 -10.34 31.28
C THR A 378 32.14 -11.37 31.40
N ARG A 379 33.04 -11.39 30.42
CA ARG A 379 34.32 -12.12 30.48
C ARG A 379 35.45 -11.08 30.50
N PRO A 380 36.49 -11.24 31.35
CA PRO A 380 37.48 -10.18 31.56
C PRO A 380 38.31 -9.96 30.30
N VAL A 381 38.20 -8.76 29.73
CA VAL A 381 39.01 -8.31 28.61
C VAL A 381 40.43 -8.05 29.13
N ARG A 382 41.38 -8.94 28.80
CA ARG A 382 42.78 -8.52 28.70
C ARG A 382 42.88 -7.56 27.52
N PRO A 383 43.63 -6.45 27.63
CA PRO A 383 43.90 -5.59 26.48
C PRO A 383 44.69 -6.41 25.46
N VAL A 384 44.07 -6.69 24.31
CA VAL A 384 44.76 -7.21 23.13
C VAL A 384 44.96 -6.01 22.21
N GLU A 385 46.21 -5.76 21.83
CA GLU A 385 46.56 -4.68 20.91
C GLU A 385 45.86 -4.89 19.55
N PRO A 386 45.38 -3.82 18.89
CA PRO A 386 44.64 -3.96 17.64
C PRO A 386 45.56 -4.43 16.51
N SER A 387 45.35 -5.65 16.03
CA SER A 387 45.95 -6.13 14.78
C SER A 387 45.09 -5.72 13.58
N PRO A 388 45.66 -5.17 12.49
CA PRO A 388 44.87 -4.48 11.46
C PRO A 388 44.38 -5.41 10.34
N ALA A 389 43.08 -5.71 10.30
CA ALA A 389 42.40 -6.21 9.10
C ALA A 389 40.89 -5.91 9.10
N ALA A 390 40.51 -4.82 8.43
CA ALA A 390 39.22 -4.55 7.79
C ALA A 390 37.93 -5.21 8.38
N THR A 391 37.53 -4.81 9.60
CA THR A 391 36.10 -4.68 9.92
C THR A 391 35.81 -3.21 10.18
N SER A 392 34.99 -2.59 9.33
CA SER A 392 34.84 -1.14 9.30
C SER A 392 33.93 -0.66 10.44
N SER A 393 34.54 -0.01 11.44
CA SER A 393 33.87 0.84 12.45
C SER A 393 33.22 2.10 11.86
N ASP A 394 32.80 2.03 10.58
CA ASP A 394 32.55 3.15 9.70
C ASP A 394 31.13 3.09 9.10
N GLY A 395 30.56 1.90 8.88
CA GLY A 395 29.19 1.75 8.37
C GLY A 395 28.12 2.36 9.29
N ALA A 396 28.28 2.24 10.61
CA ALA A 396 27.42 2.90 11.60
C ALA A 396 27.63 4.43 11.67
N ARG A 397 28.77 4.96 11.19
CA ARG A 397 28.99 6.41 11.02
C ARG A 397 28.40 6.92 9.71
N ARG A 398 28.51 6.11 8.64
CA ARG A 398 28.18 6.43 7.24
C ARG A 398 26.75 6.90 7.00
N TYR A 399 25.78 6.44 7.78
CA TYR A 399 24.35 6.76 7.62
C TYR A 399 23.76 7.58 8.78
N ASN A 400 24.59 8.08 9.70
CA ASN A 400 24.13 8.80 10.90
C ASN A 400 24.18 10.33 10.74
N ASP A 401 24.51 10.83 9.55
CA ASP A 401 24.49 12.26 9.24
C ASP A 401 23.04 12.82 9.26
N PRO A 402 22.86 14.16 9.35
CA PRO A 402 21.53 14.76 9.42
C PRO A 402 20.67 14.57 8.16
N ALA A 403 21.26 14.51 6.96
CA ALA A 403 20.51 14.36 5.71
C ALA A 403 19.98 12.93 5.56
N THR A 404 20.81 11.91 5.80
CA THR A 404 20.36 10.51 5.80
C THR A 404 19.29 10.25 6.86
N ARG A 405 19.40 10.88 8.04
CA ARG A 405 18.35 10.83 9.07
C ARG A 405 17.06 11.53 8.66
N SER A 406 17.11 12.63 7.91
CA SER A 406 15.93 13.26 7.30
C SER A 406 15.22 12.31 6.33
N VAL A 407 15.97 11.69 5.41
CA VAL A 407 15.43 10.72 4.44
C VAL A 407 14.78 9.53 5.14
N LEU A 408 15.43 8.98 6.19
CA LEU A 408 14.85 7.92 7.01
C LEU A 408 13.57 8.36 7.73
N ALA A 409 13.54 9.56 8.32
CA ALA A 409 12.36 10.07 9.01
C ALA A 409 11.18 10.24 8.04
N GLN A 410 11.43 10.79 6.86
CA GLN A 410 10.46 10.89 5.78
C GLN A 410 9.97 9.50 5.32
N TYR A 411 10.86 8.54 5.13
CA TYR A 411 10.49 7.17 4.71
C TYR A 411 9.72 6.40 5.81
N ARG A 412 10.05 6.64 7.09
CA ARG A 412 9.33 6.10 8.26
C ARG A 412 7.93 6.73 8.41
N SER A 413 7.74 7.98 8.02
CA SER A 413 6.40 8.63 7.96
C SER A 413 5.46 8.05 6.88
N GLY A 414 5.96 7.16 6.02
CA GLY A 414 5.18 6.49 4.97
C GLY A 414 5.36 7.05 3.56
N ARG A 415 6.23 8.06 3.36
CA ARG A 415 6.65 8.50 2.01
C ARG A 415 7.43 7.39 1.28
N ASN A 416 7.55 7.47 -0.03
CA ASN A 416 8.36 6.55 -0.83
C ASN A 416 9.80 7.07 -0.97
N LEU A 417 10.81 6.18 -0.82
CA LEU A 417 12.22 6.56 -0.89
C LEU A 417 12.61 7.24 -2.21
N GLY A 418 12.24 6.67 -3.36
CA GLY A 418 12.52 7.27 -4.67
C GLY A 418 11.89 8.66 -4.84
N ALA A 419 10.68 8.84 -4.31
CA ALA A 419 10.00 10.14 -4.33
C ALA A 419 10.68 11.16 -3.40
N ILE A 420 11.26 10.73 -2.28
CA ILE A 420 12.06 11.61 -1.40
C ILE A 420 13.34 12.04 -2.12
N LEU A 421 14.10 11.09 -2.68
CA LEU A 421 15.36 11.38 -3.35
C LEU A 421 15.19 12.30 -4.56
N ASN A 422 14.17 12.06 -5.40
CA ASN A 422 13.84 12.96 -6.51
C ASN A 422 13.30 14.32 -6.05
N ALA A 423 12.69 14.42 -4.87
CA ALA A 423 12.26 15.70 -4.30
C ALA A 423 13.47 16.50 -3.80
N GLU A 424 14.34 15.89 -3.00
CA GLU A 424 15.54 16.55 -2.46
C GLU A 424 16.52 16.95 -3.58
N ALA A 425 16.68 16.13 -4.63
CA ALA A 425 17.44 16.49 -5.83
C ALA A 425 16.81 17.68 -6.58
N ALA A 426 15.48 17.80 -6.61
CA ALA A 426 14.81 18.95 -7.20
C ALA A 426 14.96 20.22 -6.34
N GLU A 427 14.92 20.10 -5.01
CA GLU A 427 15.20 21.21 -4.08
C GLU A 427 16.66 21.68 -4.20
N ALA A 428 17.62 20.76 -4.32
CA ALA A 428 19.02 21.06 -4.59
C ALA A 428 19.21 21.76 -5.96
N ALA A 429 18.40 21.43 -6.96
CA ALA A 429 18.34 22.12 -8.25
C ALA A 429 17.56 23.45 -8.22
N GLY A 430 17.13 23.94 -7.05
CA GLY A 430 16.47 25.23 -6.86
C GLY A 430 14.94 25.23 -6.97
N ALA A 431 14.28 24.07 -6.93
CA ALA A 431 12.83 23.99 -6.89
C ALA A 431 12.27 24.17 -5.46
N ARG A 432 11.04 24.67 -5.36
CA ARG A 432 10.20 24.49 -4.17
C ARG A 432 9.38 23.21 -4.34
N VAL A 433 9.48 22.22 -3.43
CA VAL A 433 8.67 21.00 -3.52
C VAL A 433 7.36 21.10 -2.72
N GLU A 434 6.29 20.56 -3.31
CA GLU A 434 4.95 20.48 -2.73
C GLU A 434 4.43 19.04 -2.79
N TRP A 435 4.23 18.42 -1.62
CA TRP A 435 3.80 17.02 -1.51
C TRP A 435 2.29 16.86 -1.71
N LEU A 436 1.88 16.11 -2.73
CA LEU A 436 0.47 15.79 -3.02
C LEU A 436 0.02 14.47 -2.39
N ALA A 437 0.94 13.51 -2.27
CA ALA A 437 0.70 12.17 -1.75
C ALA A 437 2.04 11.54 -1.30
N PRO A 438 2.04 10.44 -0.51
CA PRO A 438 3.29 9.81 -0.04
C PRO A 438 4.26 9.36 -1.14
N ASN A 439 3.78 9.17 -2.37
CA ASN A 439 4.58 8.79 -3.54
C ASN A 439 4.64 9.89 -4.61
N THR A 440 4.13 11.10 -4.37
CA THR A 440 3.94 12.10 -5.43
C THR A 440 4.06 13.53 -4.93
N ALA A 441 4.89 14.33 -5.57
CA ALA A 441 5.10 15.75 -5.28
C ALA A 441 5.23 16.56 -6.58
N ILE A 442 5.08 17.89 -6.48
CA ILE A 442 5.38 18.84 -7.55
C ILE A 442 6.67 19.58 -7.17
N ALA A 443 7.67 19.56 -8.04
CA ALA A 443 8.80 20.47 -7.98
C ALA A 443 8.44 21.73 -8.79
N HIS A 444 8.38 22.88 -8.12
CA HIS A 444 8.11 24.19 -8.73
C HIS A 444 9.43 24.91 -8.99
N PHE A 445 9.84 25.00 -10.25
CA PHE A 445 10.95 25.83 -10.73
C PHE A 445 10.42 27.20 -11.20
N PRO A 446 11.28 28.21 -11.42
CA PRO A 446 10.83 29.56 -11.84
C PRO A 446 10.06 29.60 -13.17
N ASP A 447 10.41 28.72 -14.11
CA ASP A 447 9.86 28.68 -15.47
C ASP A 447 8.95 27.47 -15.74
N ARG A 448 9.00 26.43 -14.89
CA ARG A 448 8.30 25.14 -15.13
C ARG A 448 7.90 24.42 -13.84
N ARG A 449 7.04 23.41 -13.98
CA ARG A 449 6.61 22.52 -12.89
C ARG A 449 6.83 21.07 -13.30
N ILE A 450 7.48 20.29 -12.45
CA ILE A 450 7.88 18.90 -12.71
C ILE A 450 7.19 17.96 -11.71
N LEU A 451 6.63 16.85 -12.20
CA LEU A 451 5.97 15.86 -11.34
C LEU A 451 6.97 14.80 -10.84
N VAL A 452 7.26 14.81 -9.55
CA VAL A 452 8.08 13.79 -8.87
C VAL A 452 7.17 12.62 -8.44
N ASN A 453 7.52 11.37 -8.82
CA ASN A 453 6.67 10.21 -8.52
C ASN A 453 7.44 8.87 -8.51
N GLY A 454 7.78 8.37 -7.32
CA GLY A 454 8.57 7.14 -7.17
C GLY A 454 10.00 7.31 -7.66
N TYR A 455 10.59 6.28 -8.26
CA TYR A 455 11.96 6.30 -8.78
C TYR A 455 12.03 6.70 -10.26
N LYS A 456 11.12 7.55 -10.74
CA LYS A 456 10.88 7.73 -12.18
C LYS A 456 11.37 9.08 -12.70
N CYS A 457 11.80 9.08 -13.96
CA CYS A 457 12.28 10.26 -14.66
C CYS A 457 11.16 10.80 -15.58
N ASP A 458 11.52 11.29 -16.77
CA ASP A 458 10.61 11.64 -17.86
C ASP A 458 10.49 10.54 -18.93
N GLU A 459 10.59 9.25 -18.54
CA GLU A 459 10.38 8.18 -19.51
C GLU A 459 8.98 8.21 -20.15
N SER A 460 8.94 7.90 -21.44
CA SER A 460 7.71 7.80 -22.20
C SER A 460 6.80 6.66 -21.76
N ASP A 461 5.54 6.74 -22.14
CA ASP A 461 4.66 5.58 -22.06
C ASP A 461 5.06 4.45 -23.02
N LEU A 462 5.53 4.81 -24.22
CA LEU A 462 6.02 3.88 -25.24
C LEU A 462 7.16 3.02 -24.70
N GLY A 463 8.26 3.64 -24.26
CA GLY A 463 9.41 2.98 -23.66
C GLY A 463 9.04 2.18 -22.41
N SER A 464 8.15 2.73 -21.56
CA SER A 464 7.59 1.99 -20.42
C SER A 464 6.83 0.73 -20.82
N ARG A 465 6.10 0.74 -21.95
CA ARG A 465 5.41 -0.44 -22.49
C ARG A 465 6.38 -1.42 -23.17
N ILE A 466 7.42 -0.93 -23.84
CA ILE A 466 8.46 -1.78 -24.47
C ILE A 466 9.20 -2.57 -23.39
N VAL A 467 9.74 -1.91 -22.36
CA VAL A 467 10.54 -2.61 -21.33
C VAL A 467 9.71 -3.58 -20.47
N GLN A 468 8.38 -3.39 -20.40
CA GLN A 468 7.46 -4.30 -19.71
C GLN A 468 7.13 -5.57 -20.54
N ASP A 469 7.32 -5.56 -21.85
CA ASP A 469 7.12 -6.74 -22.71
C ASP A 469 8.47 -7.36 -23.07
N LYS A 470 8.84 -8.41 -22.32
CA LYS A 470 10.17 -9.06 -22.41
C LYS A 470 10.52 -9.56 -23.82
N LEU A 471 9.54 -9.89 -24.67
CA LEU A 471 9.82 -10.29 -26.04
C LEU A 471 10.12 -9.07 -26.92
N LEU A 472 9.33 -8.00 -26.78
CA LEU A 472 9.49 -6.79 -27.56
C LEU A 472 10.79 -6.06 -27.19
N LEU A 473 11.09 -5.95 -25.89
CA LEU A 473 12.38 -5.46 -25.38
C LEU A 473 13.55 -6.17 -26.08
N LYS A 474 13.51 -7.51 -26.16
CA LYS A 474 14.56 -8.28 -26.83
C LYS A 474 14.67 -7.99 -28.32
N GLN A 475 13.56 -7.79 -29.02
CA GLN A 475 13.59 -7.42 -30.44
C GLN A 475 14.31 -6.08 -30.63
N PHE A 476 13.98 -5.04 -29.86
CA PHE A 476 14.66 -3.74 -29.93
C PHE A 476 16.16 -3.85 -29.60
N LEU A 477 16.54 -4.64 -28.60
CA LEU A 477 17.95 -4.86 -28.26
C LEU A 477 18.71 -5.54 -29.41
N VAL A 478 18.16 -6.62 -29.97
CA VAL A 478 18.78 -7.35 -31.10
C VAL A 478 18.85 -6.49 -32.36
N ASP A 479 17.81 -5.73 -32.67
CA ASP A 479 17.76 -4.81 -33.82
C ASP A 479 18.81 -3.69 -33.75
N GLN A 480 19.34 -3.40 -32.55
CA GLN A 480 20.41 -2.42 -32.30
C GLN A 480 21.76 -3.09 -31.94
N GLY A 481 21.88 -4.42 -32.11
CA GLY A 481 23.12 -5.16 -31.82
C GLY A 481 23.46 -5.32 -30.33
N VAL A 482 22.55 -4.97 -29.43
CA VAL A 482 22.75 -5.09 -27.97
C VAL A 482 22.55 -6.54 -27.53
N SER A 483 23.55 -7.09 -26.84
CA SER A 483 23.56 -8.49 -26.42
C SER A 483 22.47 -8.80 -25.38
N THR A 484 21.61 -9.78 -25.68
CA THR A 484 20.58 -10.32 -24.79
C THR A 484 20.41 -11.82 -25.07
N PRO A 485 20.06 -12.68 -24.09
CA PRO A 485 19.96 -14.13 -24.33
C PRO A 485 18.92 -14.46 -25.40
N ALA A 486 19.22 -15.36 -26.34
CA ALA A 486 18.26 -15.75 -27.37
C ALA A 486 16.97 -16.31 -26.73
N GLY A 487 15.78 -16.02 -27.27
CA GLY A 487 14.54 -16.51 -26.68
C GLY A 487 13.30 -16.36 -27.58
N THR A 488 12.26 -17.12 -27.26
CA THR A 488 11.00 -17.12 -28.02
C THR A 488 9.81 -17.53 -27.15
N LEU A 489 8.59 -17.25 -27.62
CA LEU A 489 7.37 -17.73 -26.98
C LEU A 489 7.16 -19.22 -27.25
N ALA A 490 6.73 -19.93 -26.21
CA ALA A 490 6.38 -21.34 -26.23
C ALA A 490 5.04 -21.51 -25.51
N ASP A 491 3.95 -21.45 -26.27
CA ASP A 491 2.60 -21.67 -25.75
C ASP A 491 2.42 -23.13 -25.24
N THR A 492 3.20 -24.07 -25.79
CA THR A 492 3.30 -25.46 -25.32
C THR A 492 4.70 -25.81 -24.83
N ALA A 493 4.81 -26.83 -23.97
CA ALA A 493 6.12 -27.32 -23.51
C ALA A 493 6.93 -27.93 -24.68
N GLU A 494 6.25 -28.50 -25.67
CA GLU A 494 6.83 -29.10 -26.87
C GLU A 494 7.52 -28.04 -27.75
N GLN A 495 6.96 -26.83 -27.87
CA GLN A 495 7.65 -25.70 -28.49
C GLN A 495 8.90 -25.28 -27.72
N ALA A 496 8.87 -25.31 -26.38
CA ALA A 496 10.05 -25.01 -25.56
C ALA A 496 11.14 -26.08 -25.71
N ILE A 497 10.76 -27.36 -25.82
CA ILE A 497 11.68 -28.48 -26.11
C ILE A 497 12.30 -28.32 -27.50
N ALA A 498 11.50 -28.01 -28.52
CA ALA A 498 12.00 -27.79 -29.88
C ALA A 498 12.96 -26.59 -29.97
N PHE A 499 12.70 -25.51 -29.23
CA PHE A 499 13.63 -24.39 -29.11
C PHE A 499 14.93 -24.80 -28.43
N ALA A 500 14.88 -25.49 -27.28
CA ALA A 500 16.06 -25.95 -26.56
C ALA A 500 16.92 -26.90 -27.41
N ALA A 501 16.29 -27.83 -28.14
CA ALA A 501 16.97 -28.73 -29.06
C ALA A 501 17.67 -27.99 -30.22
N ARG A 502 17.03 -26.95 -30.78
CA ARG A 502 17.63 -26.10 -31.82
C ARG A 502 18.77 -25.22 -31.30
N LEU A 503 18.69 -24.79 -30.04
CA LEU A 503 19.75 -23.99 -29.38
C LEU A 503 20.96 -24.85 -28.99
N GLY A 504 20.75 -26.14 -28.69
CA GLY A 504 21.82 -27.07 -28.29
C GLY A 504 22.44 -26.76 -26.92
N ARG A 505 21.76 -25.94 -26.09
CA ARG A 505 22.24 -25.45 -24.79
C ARG A 505 21.15 -25.54 -23.74
N ALA A 506 21.53 -25.38 -22.47
CA ALA A 506 20.59 -25.23 -21.37
C ALA A 506 19.67 -24.02 -21.59
N VAL A 507 18.44 -24.09 -21.05
CA VAL A 507 17.43 -23.05 -21.20
C VAL A 507 16.86 -22.54 -19.87
N VAL A 508 16.29 -21.35 -19.90
CA VAL A 508 15.45 -20.75 -18.87
C VAL A 508 14.00 -20.78 -19.36
N VAL A 509 13.06 -21.12 -18.49
CA VAL A 509 11.61 -21.04 -18.76
C VAL A 509 10.99 -20.08 -17.76
N LYS A 510 10.27 -19.05 -18.25
CA LYS A 510 9.65 -18.00 -17.44
C LYS A 510 8.36 -17.44 -18.06
N PRO A 511 7.41 -16.88 -17.29
CA PRO A 511 6.25 -16.20 -17.86
C PRO A 511 6.62 -14.85 -18.52
N ARG A 512 5.96 -14.52 -19.64
CA ARG A 512 6.13 -13.27 -20.42
C ARG A 512 5.94 -12.04 -19.53
N ALA A 513 4.80 -11.95 -18.85
CA ALA A 513 4.52 -10.95 -17.83
C ALA A 513 4.69 -11.56 -16.43
N GLY A 514 5.63 -11.05 -15.65
CA GLY A 514 5.87 -11.54 -14.29
C GLY A 514 7.15 -10.98 -13.66
N ASN A 515 7.08 -10.65 -12.37
CA ASN A 515 8.13 -9.95 -11.62
C ASN A 515 8.65 -10.83 -10.46
N LYS A 516 9.81 -10.47 -9.90
CA LYS A 516 10.40 -11.09 -8.69
C LYS A 516 10.61 -12.61 -8.78
N GLY A 517 11.05 -13.12 -9.93
CA GLY A 517 11.45 -14.54 -10.09
C GLY A 517 10.32 -15.57 -10.05
N ARG A 518 9.05 -15.17 -9.87
CA ARG A 518 7.92 -16.11 -9.77
C ARG A 518 7.71 -16.86 -11.08
N GLY A 519 7.68 -18.20 -11.00
CA GLY A 519 7.49 -19.07 -12.16
C GLY A 519 8.72 -19.20 -13.07
N ILE A 520 9.90 -18.72 -12.65
CA ILE A 520 11.15 -18.93 -13.39
C ILE A 520 11.75 -20.28 -12.99
N THR A 521 12.30 -21.02 -13.96
CA THR A 521 13.22 -22.14 -13.74
C THR A 521 14.42 -21.95 -14.67
N VAL A 522 15.64 -22.08 -14.13
CA VAL A 522 16.91 -21.85 -14.85
C VAL A 522 17.70 -23.15 -15.02
N ASN A 523 18.75 -23.12 -15.83
CA ASN A 523 19.67 -24.23 -16.11
C ASN A 523 18.97 -25.56 -16.46
N ILE A 524 17.97 -25.49 -17.33
CA ILE A 524 17.18 -26.66 -17.74
C ILE A 524 17.87 -27.34 -18.92
N THR A 525 18.20 -28.63 -18.80
CA THR A 525 18.93 -29.39 -19.83
C THR A 525 18.14 -30.54 -20.44
N THR A 526 16.99 -30.92 -19.85
CA THR A 526 16.21 -32.10 -20.27
C THR A 526 14.76 -31.78 -20.60
N ALA A 527 14.17 -32.52 -21.55
CA ALA A 527 12.78 -32.33 -21.97
C ALA A 527 11.75 -32.50 -20.84
N GLU A 528 12.02 -33.39 -19.87
CA GLU A 528 11.16 -33.58 -18.69
C GLU A 528 11.17 -32.35 -17.78
N GLN A 529 12.36 -31.81 -17.47
CA GLN A 529 12.49 -30.57 -16.72
C GLN A 529 11.83 -29.39 -17.45
N ILE A 530 11.89 -29.32 -18.79
CA ILE A 530 11.19 -28.28 -19.57
C ILE A 530 9.68 -28.39 -19.37
N ARG A 531 9.08 -29.58 -19.44
CA ARG A 531 7.64 -29.78 -19.19
C ARG A 531 7.24 -29.36 -17.77
N ALA A 532 8.02 -29.78 -16.78
CA ALA A 532 7.78 -29.40 -15.37
C ALA A 532 7.91 -27.88 -15.16
N ALA A 533 8.89 -27.23 -15.80
CA ALA A 533 9.09 -25.79 -15.73
C ALA A 533 7.98 -25.00 -16.43
N HIS A 534 7.56 -25.44 -17.63
CA HIS A 534 6.46 -24.84 -18.38
C HIS A 534 5.16 -24.92 -17.60
N ALA A 535 4.83 -26.09 -17.04
CA ALA A 535 3.66 -26.28 -16.19
C ALA A 535 3.69 -25.41 -14.91
N ARG A 536 4.87 -25.15 -14.32
CA ARG A 536 5.03 -24.19 -13.22
C ARG A 536 4.81 -22.74 -13.66
N ALA A 537 5.38 -22.34 -14.80
CA ALA A 537 5.25 -20.99 -15.33
C ALA A 537 3.80 -20.67 -15.77
N ALA A 538 3.11 -21.63 -16.38
CA ALA A 538 1.72 -21.52 -16.82
C ALA A 538 0.71 -21.31 -15.68
N ARG A 539 1.02 -21.77 -14.46
CA ARG A 539 0.22 -21.46 -13.25
C ARG A 539 0.38 -20.02 -12.78
N VAL A 540 1.44 -19.31 -13.22
CA VAL A 540 1.77 -17.95 -12.79
C VAL A 540 1.29 -16.90 -13.81
N GLY A 541 1.33 -17.20 -15.11
CA GLY A 541 0.91 -16.26 -16.15
C GLY A 541 0.72 -16.90 -17.53
N LYS A 542 0.06 -16.16 -18.42
CA LYS A 542 -0.14 -16.53 -19.84
C LYS A 542 1.05 -16.07 -20.70
N GLY A 543 1.32 -16.81 -21.77
CA GLY A 543 2.48 -16.63 -22.65
C GLY A 543 3.76 -17.02 -21.92
N ILE A 544 4.27 -18.20 -22.20
CA ILE A 544 5.52 -18.69 -21.60
C ILE A 544 6.67 -18.41 -22.55
N LEU A 545 7.79 -17.94 -22.01
CA LEU A 545 8.99 -17.60 -22.73
C LEU A 545 10.08 -18.62 -22.39
N VAL A 546 10.69 -19.18 -23.42
CA VAL A 546 11.89 -20.02 -23.31
C VAL A 546 13.09 -19.23 -23.82
N GLU A 547 14.21 -19.31 -23.11
CA GLU A 547 15.41 -18.51 -23.40
C GLU A 547 16.67 -19.34 -23.23
N GLU A 548 17.77 -18.93 -23.86
CA GLU A 548 19.11 -19.39 -23.55
C GLU A 548 19.47 -19.15 -22.08
N TYR A 549 19.99 -20.18 -21.42
CA TYR A 549 20.63 -20.05 -20.13
C TYR A 549 22.08 -19.59 -20.34
N VAL A 550 22.37 -18.36 -19.92
CA VAL A 550 23.74 -17.83 -19.84
C VAL A 550 24.32 -18.19 -18.46
N PRO A 551 25.43 -18.93 -18.37
CA PRO A 551 26.15 -19.12 -17.12
C PRO A 551 26.62 -17.78 -16.57
N VAL A 552 26.16 -17.45 -15.36
CA VAL A 552 26.39 -16.15 -14.73
C VAL A 552 27.73 -16.17 -14.00
N HIS A 553 28.71 -15.40 -14.49
CA HIS A 553 29.90 -15.08 -13.69
C HIS A 553 29.58 -13.96 -12.68
N GLN A 554 28.90 -12.89 -13.12
CA GLN A 554 28.53 -11.78 -12.26
C GLN A 554 27.22 -11.10 -12.69
N GLU A 555 26.37 -10.74 -11.72
CA GLU A 555 25.20 -9.87 -11.93
C GLU A 555 25.47 -8.42 -11.50
N TYR A 556 25.01 -7.48 -12.32
CA TYR A 556 25.01 -6.04 -12.07
C TYR A 556 23.61 -5.43 -12.32
N ARG A 557 23.21 -4.49 -11.48
CA ARG A 557 22.18 -3.48 -11.81
C ARG A 557 22.93 -2.23 -12.26
N VAL A 558 22.81 -1.88 -13.54
CA VAL A 558 23.34 -0.62 -14.08
C VAL A 558 22.20 0.39 -14.21
N LEU A 559 22.40 1.60 -13.72
CA LEU A 559 21.50 2.74 -13.87
C LEU A 559 22.11 3.64 -14.94
N ALA A 560 21.50 3.68 -16.12
CA ALA A 560 22.03 4.37 -17.30
C ALA A 560 21.01 5.33 -17.90
N THR A 561 21.54 6.33 -18.61
CA THR A 561 20.81 7.20 -19.54
C THR A 561 21.06 6.72 -20.97
N GLN A 562 20.52 7.41 -21.98
CA GLN A 562 20.83 7.11 -23.39
C GLN A 562 22.29 7.41 -23.79
N VAL A 563 23.05 8.16 -22.97
CA VAL A 563 24.42 8.63 -23.31
C VAL A 563 25.47 8.39 -22.21
N ASP A 564 25.05 7.97 -21.01
CA ASP A 564 25.92 7.92 -19.83
C ASP A 564 25.52 6.84 -18.83
N CYS A 565 26.49 6.25 -18.13
CA CYS A 565 26.32 5.23 -17.12
C CYS A 565 26.48 5.83 -15.71
N VAL A 566 25.35 6.15 -15.07
CA VAL A 566 25.29 6.92 -13.82
C VAL A 566 25.73 6.10 -12.60
N SER A 567 25.41 4.79 -12.57
CA SER A 567 25.81 3.90 -11.47
C SER A 567 25.82 2.43 -11.88
N VAL A 568 26.76 1.66 -11.34
CA VAL A 568 26.85 0.21 -11.49
C VAL A 568 26.87 -0.41 -10.10
N VAL A 569 25.80 -1.11 -9.76
CA VAL A 569 25.64 -1.81 -8.48
C VAL A 569 25.77 -3.31 -8.70
N ARG A 570 26.89 -3.89 -8.27
CA ARG A 570 27.08 -5.34 -8.23
C ARG A 570 26.13 -5.96 -7.21
N ARG A 571 25.41 -7.02 -7.62
CA ARG A 571 24.53 -7.76 -6.72
C ARG A 571 25.33 -8.81 -5.95
N VAL A 572 25.52 -8.56 -4.66
CA VAL A 572 26.16 -9.54 -3.76
C VAL A 572 25.07 -10.32 -3.01
N LEU A 573 25.18 -11.65 -3.03
CA LEU A 573 24.24 -12.55 -2.34
C LEU A 573 24.20 -12.27 -0.82
N PRO A 574 23.07 -12.53 -0.13
CA PRO A 574 22.99 -12.40 1.32
C PRO A 574 24.08 -13.23 2.01
N ASN A 575 24.86 -12.63 2.90
CA ASN A 575 26.05 -13.25 3.49
C ASN A 575 26.40 -12.66 4.86
N VAL A 576 27.20 -13.39 5.64
CA VAL A 576 27.82 -12.94 6.88
C VAL A 576 29.31 -13.33 6.93
N THR A 577 30.08 -12.63 7.76
CA THR A 577 31.50 -12.88 8.00
C THR A 577 31.72 -13.21 9.46
N GLY A 578 32.42 -14.31 9.76
CA GLY A 578 32.73 -14.77 11.10
C GLY A 578 33.68 -13.85 11.85
N ASN A 579 33.45 -13.75 13.16
CA ASN A 579 34.37 -13.14 14.12
C ASN A 579 35.00 -14.17 15.08
N GLY A 580 34.74 -15.46 14.88
CA GLY A 580 35.22 -16.55 15.73
C GLY A 580 34.43 -16.77 17.02
N THR A 581 33.36 -16.00 17.28
CA THR A 581 32.59 -16.07 18.53
C THR A 581 31.07 -16.13 18.32
N ASP A 582 30.54 -15.36 17.37
CA ASP A 582 29.10 -15.28 17.11
C ASP A 582 28.64 -16.37 16.11
N THR A 583 27.43 -16.87 16.32
CA THR A 583 26.76 -17.82 15.42
C THR A 583 26.31 -17.12 14.12
N ILE A 584 26.04 -17.89 13.05
CA ILE A 584 25.50 -17.34 11.80
C ILE A 584 24.20 -16.54 12.05
N ALA A 585 23.31 -17.02 12.93
CA ALA A 585 22.12 -16.26 13.34
C ALA A 585 22.48 -14.89 13.93
N ARG A 586 23.42 -14.87 14.88
CA ARG A 586 23.83 -13.62 15.55
C ARG A 586 24.54 -12.65 14.60
N LEU A 587 25.36 -13.16 13.68
CA LEU A 587 25.99 -12.36 12.63
C LEU A 587 24.94 -11.76 11.66
N ILE A 588 23.85 -12.49 11.37
CA ILE A 588 22.72 -11.98 10.58
C ILE A 588 22.02 -10.83 11.33
N GLU A 589 21.77 -10.98 12.64
CA GLU A 589 21.16 -9.93 13.48
C GLU A 589 21.99 -8.65 13.52
N LEU A 590 23.29 -8.76 13.82
CA LEU A 590 24.22 -7.62 13.88
C LEU A 590 24.23 -6.86 12.55
N LYS A 591 24.28 -7.61 11.44
CA LYS A 591 24.25 -7.05 10.08
C LYS A 591 22.89 -6.42 9.74
N ASN A 592 21.79 -6.96 10.24
CA ASN A 592 20.46 -6.35 10.08
C ASN A 592 20.31 -5.06 10.89
N ALA A 593 20.91 -4.96 12.08
CA ALA A 593 20.93 -3.73 12.86
C ALA A 593 21.66 -2.58 12.12
N GLU A 594 22.77 -2.89 11.43
CA GLU A 594 23.43 -1.93 10.53
C GLU A 594 22.54 -1.57 9.32
N ARG A 595 21.92 -2.56 8.67
CA ARG A 595 20.99 -2.34 7.54
C ARG A 595 19.79 -1.46 7.92
N ALA A 596 19.35 -1.48 9.18
CA ALA A 596 18.27 -0.62 9.70
C ALA A 596 18.62 0.89 9.72
N LEU A 597 19.91 1.24 9.65
CA LEU A 597 20.42 2.61 9.54
C LEU A 597 20.55 3.08 8.08
N ASN A 598 20.54 2.17 7.10
CA ASN A 598 20.66 2.51 5.68
C ASN A 598 19.26 2.71 5.05
N PRO A 599 18.94 3.87 4.43
CA PRO A 599 17.62 4.11 3.83
C PRO A 599 17.19 3.09 2.78
N ALA A 600 18.13 2.57 1.99
CA ALA A 600 17.87 1.57 0.95
C ALA A 600 17.64 0.16 1.51
N LEU A 601 18.09 -0.12 2.74
CA LEU A 601 18.07 -1.46 3.35
C LEU A 601 17.19 -1.57 4.60
N PHE A 602 16.71 -0.46 5.16
CA PHE A 602 15.88 -0.38 6.37
C PHE A 602 14.63 -1.28 6.37
N LYS A 603 14.10 -1.66 5.19
CA LYS A 603 12.95 -2.57 5.05
C LYS A 603 13.32 -3.89 4.36
N ARG A 604 14.59 -4.27 4.40
CA ARG A 604 15.22 -5.31 3.55
C ARG A 604 16.30 -6.09 4.29
N GLU A 605 15.94 -6.64 5.42
CA GLU A 605 16.79 -7.51 6.23
C GLU A 605 17.21 -8.79 5.47
N ILE A 606 18.34 -9.35 5.88
CA ILE A 606 18.72 -10.74 5.61
C ILE A 606 17.83 -11.60 6.53
N PRO A 607 16.85 -12.36 6.02
CA PRO A 607 15.94 -13.07 6.90
C PRO A 607 16.57 -14.39 7.36
N ALA A 608 16.52 -14.70 8.65
CA ALA A 608 16.81 -16.03 9.17
C ALA A 608 15.52 -16.86 9.17
N ASP A 609 15.15 -17.41 8.01
CA ASP A 609 13.98 -18.28 7.84
C ASP A 609 14.35 -19.64 7.23
N ALA A 610 13.35 -20.53 7.07
CA ALA A 610 13.55 -21.88 6.54
C ALA A 610 14.27 -21.95 5.18
N VAL A 611 14.21 -20.91 4.34
CA VAL A 611 15.00 -20.85 3.09
C VAL A 611 16.49 -20.68 3.40
N THR A 612 16.83 -19.84 4.36
CA THR A 612 18.19 -19.64 4.87
C THR A 612 18.72 -20.92 5.51
N SER A 613 17.94 -21.54 6.41
CA SER A 613 18.31 -22.80 7.07
C SER A 613 18.54 -23.92 6.06
N ALA A 614 17.65 -24.07 5.07
CA ALA A 614 17.80 -25.07 4.01
C ALA A 614 18.99 -24.79 3.08
N TYR A 615 19.38 -23.52 2.88
CA TYR A 615 20.56 -23.16 2.09
C TYR A 615 21.87 -23.37 2.86
N LEU A 616 21.89 -23.09 4.16
CA LEU A 616 23.03 -23.40 5.04
C LEU A 616 23.25 -24.91 5.17
N ALA A 617 22.18 -25.70 5.32
CA ALA A 617 22.27 -27.16 5.45
C ALA A 617 22.96 -27.83 4.24
N ARG A 618 22.74 -27.31 3.02
CA ARG A 618 23.44 -27.77 1.79
C ARG A 618 24.95 -27.54 1.84
N GLN A 619 25.41 -26.57 2.64
CA GLN A 619 26.83 -26.22 2.83
C GLN A 619 27.42 -26.92 4.07
N GLY A 620 26.70 -27.83 4.73
CA GLY A 620 27.14 -28.48 5.97
C GLY A 620 27.17 -27.54 7.18
N ARG A 621 26.33 -26.51 7.18
CA ARG A 621 26.24 -25.46 8.20
C ARG A 621 24.80 -25.27 8.67
N ASP A 622 24.60 -24.67 9.82
CA ASP A 622 23.28 -24.28 10.34
C ASP A 622 23.32 -22.85 10.92
N LEU A 623 22.23 -22.40 11.53
CA LEU A 623 22.14 -21.06 12.11
C LEU A 623 22.94 -20.90 13.41
N ASP A 624 23.23 -21.99 14.11
CA ASP A 624 23.96 -22.03 15.38
C ASP A 624 25.47 -22.18 15.18
N THR A 625 25.91 -22.49 13.96
CA THR A 625 27.32 -22.63 13.61
C THR A 625 28.08 -21.30 13.82
N VAL A 626 29.18 -21.36 14.56
CA VAL A 626 30.15 -20.25 14.69
C VAL A 626 31.16 -20.35 13.54
N LEU A 627 31.34 -19.25 12.81
CA LEU A 627 32.30 -19.13 11.72
C LEU A 627 33.66 -18.65 12.24
N ALA A 628 34.75 -19.12 11.62
CA ALA A 628 36.10 -18.66 11.96
C ALA A 628 36.28 -17.14 11.69
N PRO A 629 37.20 -16.44 12.37
CA PRO A 629 37.47 -15.02 12.10
C PRO A 629 37.81 -14.80 10.63
N GLY A 630 37.06 -13.93 9.95
CA GLY A 630 37.22 -13.62 8.52
C GLY A 630 36.57 -14.62 7.55
N GLU A 631 36.04 -15.76 8.03
CA GLU A 631 35.33 -16.72 7.19
C GLU A 631 33.98 -16.13 6.72
N ARG A 632 33.81 -15.92 5.41
CA ARG A 632 32.57 -15.39 4.84
C ARG A 632 31.73 -16.52 4.25
N ILE A 633 30.45 -16.59 4.62
CA ILE A 633 29.49 -17.54 4.05
C ILE A 633 28.29 -16.83 3.42
N THR A 634 27.85 -17.34 2.28
CA THR A 634 26.58 -16.97 1.66
C THR A 634 25.44 -17.72 2.35
N VAL A 635 24.38 -17.00 2.75
CA VAL A 635 23.25 -17.56 3.50
C VAL A 635 22.01 -17.79 2.63
N ARG A 636 21.99 -17.32 1.36
CA ARG A 636 20.92 -17.58 0.37
C ARG A 636 21.43 -17.55 -1.08
N ASP A 637 20.73 -18.27 -1.96
CA ASP A 637 20.91 -18.31 -3.41
C ASP A 637 20.27 -17.14 -4.20
N VAL A 638 19.60 -16.19 -3.54
CA VAL A 638 18.88 -15.08 -4.21
C VAL A 638 19.44 -13.71 -3.86
N GLY A 639 20.06 -13.03 -4.82
CA GLY A 639 20.79 -11.75 -4.66
C GLY A 639 19.98 -10.46 -4.66
N GLY A 640 18.65 -10.51 -4.80
CA GLY A 640 17.82 -9.30 -4.76
C GLY A 640 17.89 -8.60 -3.40
N LEU A 641 17.90 -7.25 -3.38
CA LEU A 641 17.95 -6.48 -2.13
C LEU A 641 16.84 -6.88 -1.15
N SER A 642 15.63 -7.14 -1.64
CA SER A 642 14.48 -7.60 -0.84
C SER A 642 14.62 -9.00 -0.24
N SER A 643 15.68 -9.73 -0.57
CA SER A 643 16.02 -11.06 -0.06
C SER A 643 17.22 -11.04 0.89
N GLY A 644 17.72 -9.86 1.25
CA GLY A 644 18.93 -9.65 2.04
C GLY A 644 20.18 -9.28 1.22
N GLY A 645 20.07 -9.14 -0.10
CA GLY A 645 21.22 -8.82 -0.96
C GLY A 645 21.89 -7.50 -0.57
N GLU A 646 23.16 -7.33 -0.94
CA GLU A 646 23.94 -6.13 -0.65
C GLU A 646 24.16 -5.30 -1.93
N PRO A 647 23.93 -3.98 -1.89
CA PRO A 647 24.34 -3.08 -2.96
C PRO A 647 25.81 -2.71 -2.77
N LEU A 648 26.64 -3.14 -3.71
CA LEU A 648 28.03 -2.71 -3.83
C LEU A 648 28.15 -1.83 -5.09
N GLU A 649 28.41 -0.54 -4.90
CA GLU A 649 28.70 0.39 -6.01
C GLU A 649 30.11 0.13 -6.53
N CYS A 650 30.26 -0.03 -7.84
CA CYS A 650 31.53 -0.36 -8.48
C CYS A 650 31.67 0.32 -9.85
N SER A 651 31.06 1.49 -10.06
CA SER A 651 31.13 2.22 -11.35
C SER A 651 32.55 2.49 -11.83
N THR A 652 33.51 2.61 -10.91
CA THR A 652 34.92 2.89 -11.18
C THR A 652 35.79 1.64 -11.33
N GLU A 653 35.24 0.45 -11.05
CA GLU A 653 35.97 -0.83 -11.01
C GLU A 653 35.46 -1.84 -12.05
N VAL A 654 34.31 -1.57 -12.68
CA VAL A 654 33.70 -2.49 -13.65
C VAL A 654 34.32 -2.34 -15.04
N GLU A 655 34.38 -3.45 -15.78
CA GLU A 655 34.76 -3.46 -17.19
C GLU A 655 33.85 -2.53 -18.02
N PRO A 656 34.41 -1.69 -18.93
CA PRO A 656 33.63 -0.74 -19.74
C PRO A 656 32.47 -1.39 -20.51
N THR A 657 32.63 -2.64 -20.94
CA THR A 657 31.63 -3.41 -21.68
C THR A 657 30.29 -3.50 -20.97
N VAL A 658 30.26 -3.50 -19.63
CA VAL A 658 29.02 -3.53 -18.82
C VAL A 658 28.29 -2.19 -18.92
N SER A 659 29.03 -1.10 -18.76
CA SER A 659 28.51 0.28 -18.82
C SER A 659 28.06 0.64 -20.24
N GLU A 660 28.87 0.34 -21.25
CA GLU A 660 28.57 0.52 -22.68
C GLU A 660 27.33 -0.27 -23.10
N THR A 661 27.23 -1.54 -22.68
CA THR A 661 26.04 -2.38 -22.94
C THR A 661 24.79 -1.78 -22.30
N ALA A 662 24.89 -1.21 -21.09
CA ALA A 662 23.75 -0.57 -20.43
C ALA A 662 23.28 0.70 -21.15
N VAL A 663 24.22 1.57 -21.56
CA VAL A 663 23.92 2.80 -22.31
C VAL A 663 23.30 2.48 -23.66
N ALA A 664 23.91 1.56 -24.42
CA ALA A 664 23.36 1.08 -25.68
C ALA A 664 21.97 0.45 -25.51
N ALA A 665 21.74 -0.30 -24.42
CA ALA A 665 20.45 -0.89 -24.10
C ALA A 665 19.36 0.14 -23.80
N VAL A 666 19.68 1.26 -23.14
CA VAL A 666 18.72 2.35 -22.90
C VAL A 666 18.47 3.14 -24.19
N ALA A 667 19.53 3.47 -24.94
CA ALA A 667 19.43 4.15 -26.23
C ALA A 667 18.61 3.36 -27.28
N ALA A 668 18.67 2.03 -27.25
CA ALA A 668 17.92 1.15 -28.16
C ALA A 668 16.39 1.20 -27.98
N ILE A 669 15.86 1.79 -26.90
CA ILE A 669 14.44 1.81 -26.59
C ILE A 669 13.84 3.21 -26.86
N PRO A 670 12.98 3.36 -27.89
CA PRO A 670 12.34 4.63 -28.21
C PRO A 670 11.62 5.27 -27.01
N GLY A 671 12.01 6.50 -26.67
CA GLY A 671 11.44 7.27 -25.57
C GLY A 671 11.84 6.80 -24.17
N LEU A 672 12.92 6.05 -24.01
CA LEU A 672 13.46 5.69 -22.70
C LEU A 672 14.69 6.55 -22.38
N SER A 673 14.50 7.69 -21.70
CA SER A 673 15.59 8.61 -21.35
C SER A 673 16.55 8.06 -20.28
N TRP A 674 16.09 7.10 -19.48
CA TRP A 674 16.87 6.43 -18.44
C TRP A 674 16.31 5.02 -18.16
N GLY A 675 17.12 4.14 -17.59
CA GLY A 675 16.65 2.86 -17.10
C GLY A 675 17.65 2.13 -16.19
N GLY A 676 17.11 1.26 -15.34
CA GLY A 676 17.90 0.26 -14.63
C GLY A 676 18.00 -1.03 -15.42
N CYS A 677 19.12 -1.25 -16.10
CA CYS A 677 19.46 -2.51 -16.76
C CYS A 677 19.87 -3.55 -15.71
N ASP A 678 19.36 -4.78 -15.82
CA ASP A 678 19.97 -5.95 -15.17
C ASP A 678 20.87 -6.62 -16.21
N ILE A 679 22.16 -6.66 -15.92
CA ILE A 679 23.19 -7.21 -16.81
C ILE A 679 23.84 -8.40 -16.13
N VAL A 680 23.94 -9.50 -16.87
CA VAL A 680 24.75 -10.68 -16.57
C VAL A 680 26.03 -10.59 -17.37
N VAL A 681 27.17 -10.76 -16.73
CA VAL A 681 28.44 -11.03 -17.41
C VAL A 681 28.66 -12.54 -17.41
N ALA A 682 28.90 -13.10 -18.59
CA ALA A 682 29.24 -14.51 -18.79
C ALA A 682 30.72 -14.77 -18.48
N GLU A 683 31.10 -16.04 -18.34
CA GLU A 683 32.50 -16.46 -18.09
C GLU A 683 33.48 -16.03 -19.20
N ASP A 684 32.98 -15.78 -20.42
CA ASP A 684 33.76 -15.25 -21.55
C ASP A 684 33.85 -13.71 -21.59
N GLY A 685 33.39 -13.03 -20.52
CA GLY A 685 33.43 -11.58 -20.37
C GLY A 685 32.31 -10.82 -21.10
N ARG A 686 31.44 -11.50 -21.86
CA ARG A 686 30.35 -10.82 -22.57
C ARG A 686 29.21 -10.41 -21.63
N ALA A 687 28.79 -9.15 -21.76
CA ALA A 687 27.67 -8.58 -21.03
C ALA A 687 26.34 -8.83 -21.77
N TYR A 688 25.31 -9.27 -21.04
CA TYR A 688 23.99 -9.60 -21.55
C TYR A 688 22.90 -8.87 -20.77
N VAL A 689 22.07 -8.09 -21.47
CA VAL A 689 20.89 -7.43 -20.90
C VAL A 689 19.79 -8.48 -20.66
N ILE A 690 19.38 -8.63 -19.40
CA ILE A 690 18.34 -9.58 -18.97
C ILE A 690 16.96 -8.89 -18.86
N GLU A 691 16.94 -7.66 -18.34
CA GLU A 691 15.75 -6.85 -18.13
C GLU A 691 16.13 -5.36 -18.05
N ILE A 692 15.24 -4.45 -18.47
CA ILE A 692 15.36 -3.01 -18.23
C ILE A 692 14.15 -2.55 -17.41
N ASN A 693 14.37 -1.74 -16.38
CA ASN A 693 13.31 -1.21 -15.53
C ASN A 693 13.30 0.32 -15.55
N SER A 694 12.16 0.94 -15.89
CA SER A 694 12.02 2.42 -15.87
C SER A 694 11.58 3.00 -14.52
N ASP A 695 11.31 2.13 -13.53
CA ASP A 695 11.04 2.45 -12.12
C ASP A 695 12.09 1.73 -11.25
N ALA A 696 13.36 1.85 -11.66
CA ALA A 696 14.47 1.16 -11.04
C ALA A 696 14.83 1.78 -9.69
N ASP A 697 15.05 0.94 -8.68
CA ASP A 697 15.39 1.42 -7.34
C ASP A 697 16.81 1.99 -7.29
N ILE A 698 16.90 3.32 -7.25
CA ILE A 698 18.16 4.06 -7.13
C ILE A 698 18.76 4.02 -5.72
N GLY A 699 17.99 3.57 -4.71
CA GLY A 699 18.42 3.62 -3.31
C GLY A 699 19.72 2.84 -3.06
N GLY A 700 19.93 1.72 -3.75
CA GLY A 700 21.18 0.96 -3.64
C GLY A 700 22.41 1.68 -4.18
N ALA A 701 22.25 2.60 -5.13
CA ALA A 701 23.31 3.45 -5.66
C ALA A 701 23.55 4.70 -4.81
N THR A 702 22.50 5.27 -4.23
CA THR A 702 22.59 6.45 -3.34
C THR A 702 23.04 6.09 -1.92
N TYR A 703 22.72 4.88 -1.43
CA TYR A 703 23.16 4.36 -0.13
C TYR A 703 23.76 2.95 -0.27
N PRO A 704 24.90 2.79 -0.97
CA PRO A 704 25.57 1.52 -1.10
C PRO A 704 26.20 1.11 0.23
N LEU A 705 26.33 -0.19 0.51
CA LEU A 705 27.09 -0.68 1.66
C LEU A 705 28.60 -0.52 1.43
N VAL A 706 29.05 -0.81 0.21
CA VAL A 706 30.44 -0.75 -0.23
C VAL A 706 30.50 0.03 -1.56
N GLY A 707 31.57 0.81 -1.77
CA GLY A 707 31.70 1.71 -2.91
C GLY A 707 31.12 3.11 -2.65
N GLU A 708 31.36 4.04 -3.59
CA GLU A 708 31.00 5.45 -3.46
C GLU A 708 29.53 5.74 -3.79
N PRO A 709 28.80 6.56 -3.00
CA PRO A 709 27.43 6.96 -3.30
C PRO A 709 27.30 7.69 -4.64
N LYS A 710 26.22 7.42 -5.37
CA LYS A 710 25.87 8.10 -6.62
C LYS A 710 24.57 8.89 -6.48
N ASP A 711 24.63 10.16 -6.88
CA ASP A 711 23.44 11.02 -6.99
C ASP A 711 22.68 10.75 -8.30
N VAL A 712 22.03 9.60 -8.37
CA VAL A 712 21.21 9.22 -9.52
C VAL A 712 20.00 10.16 -9.65
N ALA A 713 19.46 10.66 -8.53
CA ALA A 713 18.30 11.55 -8.53
C ALA A 713 18.64 12.91 -9.15
N GLY A 714 19.82 13.49 -8.87
CA GLY A 714 20.32 14.69 -9.53
C GLY A 714 20.48 14.52 -11.05
N HIS A 715 21.05 13.40 -11.49
CA HIS A 715 21.15 13.07 -12.93
C HIS A 715 19.76 12.96 -13.58
N MET A 716 18.80 12.32 -12.91
CA MET A 716 17.41 12.28 -13.37
C MET A 716 16.84 13.69 -13.49
N ILE A 717 16.91 14.53 -12.44
CA ILE A 717 16.41 15.91 -12.50
C ILE A 717 17.09 16.72 -13.62
N ALA A 718 18.40 16.56 -13.85
CA ALA A 718 19.11 17.22 -14.93
C ALA A 718 18.56 16.84 -16.32
N LEU A 719 18.30 15.55 -16.59
CA LEU A 719 17.64 15.10 -17.83
C LEU A 719 16.27 15.77 -18.03
N ARG A 720 15.48 15.86 -16.95
CA ARG A 720 14.15 16.49 -16.96
C ARG A 720 14.23 18.00 -17.22
N MET A 721 15.30 18.66 -16.80
CA MET A 721 15.55 20.06 -17.12
C MET A 721 16.04 20.28 -18.56
N ALA A 722 16.80 19.35 -19.14
CA ALA A 722 17.26 19.43 -20.53
C ALA A 722 16.13 19.14 -21.55
N SER A 723 15.29 18.14 -21.26
CA SER A 723 14.23 17.67 -22.17
C SER A 723 13.17 18.73 -22.51
N SER A 724 12.92 19.70 -21.63
CA SER A 724 11.87 20.71 -21.79
C SER A 724 12.34 21.98 -22.50
N SER A 725 13.25 21.85 -23.47
CA SER A 725 13.72 22.96 -24.32
C SER A 725 12.67 23.46 -25.34
N ALA A 726 11.47 22.87 -25.37
CA ALA A 726 10.33 23.35 -26.14
C ALA A 726 9.53 24.37 -25.32
N GLU A 727 9.56 25.64 -25.75
CA GLU A 727 9.06 26.81 -25.03
C GLU A 727 7.58 26.71 -24.59
N VAL A 728 7.31 27.07 -23.33
CA VAL A 728 6.00 27.60 -22.91
C VAL A 728 6.25 28.94 -22.21
N PRO A 729 5.86 30.09 -22.78
CA PRO A 729 6.22 31.40 -22.23
C PRO A 729 5.49 31.69 -20.91
N THR A 730 6.25 32.11 -19.91
CA THR A 730 5.74 32.62 -18.64
C THR A 730 5.10 34.01 -18.82
N PRO A 731 3.88 34.25 -18.29
CA PRO A 731 3.38 35.60 -18.13
C PRO A 731 4.04 36.24 -16.89
N THR A 732 4.73 37.35 -17.10
CA THR A 732 5.43 38.11 -16.05
C THR A 732 4.45 38.59 -14.97
N SER A 733 4.73 38.25 -13.71
CA SER A 733 3.98 38.77 -12.56
C SER A 733 4.32 40.25 -12.31
N ALA A 734 3.37 41.14 -12.55
CA ALA A 734 3.48 42.55 -12.16
C ALA A 734 2.72 42.82 -10.85
N ALA A 735 3.47 43.06 -9.77
CA ALA A 735 2.98 43.71 -8.55
C ALA A 735 4.07 44.67 -8.03
N PRO A 736 3.72 45.80 -7.39
CA PRO A 736 4.61 46.98 -7.35
C PRO A 736 5.44 47.08 -6.06
N THR A 737 6.67 47.55 -6.20
CA THR A 737 7.46 48.15 -5.10
C THR A 737 8.23 49.37 -5.58
N SER A 738 8.12 50.46 -4.82
CA SER A 738 8.69 51.77 -5.10
C SER A 738 10.08 51.96 -4.47
N ALA A 739 11.05 52.52 -5.21
CA ALA A 739 12.13 53.32 -4.64
C ALA A 739 12.74 54.30 -5.68
N VAL A 740 12.92 55.54 -5.26
CA VAL A 740 13.28 56.75 -5.99
C VAL A 740 14.78 56.84 -6.34
N ALA A 741 15.14 57.38 -7.52
CA ALA A 741 16.16 58.44 -7.68
C ALA A 741 16.29 58.96 -9.14
N SER A 742 16.17 60.29 -9.33
CA SER A 742 16.85 61.18 -10.33
C SER A 742 16.87 60.79 -11.83
N ALA A 743 16.55 61.59 -12.86
CA ALA A 743 15.89 62.89 -13.08
C ALA A 743 15.62 62.98 -14.62
N ALA A 744 14.99 63.97 -15.25
CA ALA A 744 14.45 65.28 -14.85
C ALA A 744 13.18 65.62 -15.68
N THR A 745 12.76 66.89 -15.69
CA THR A 745 11.52 67.42 -16.32
C THR A 745 11.84 68.29 -17.58
N PRO A 746 10.90 68.58 -18.51
CA PRO A 746 9.70 69.40 -18.23
C PRO A 746 8.34 68.92 -18.80
N SER A 747 7.29 69.52 -18.25
CA SER A 747 5.84 69.43 -18.59
C SER A 747 5.43 70.66 -19.44
N PRO A 748 4.16 70.93 -19.84
CA PRO A 748 2.92 70.15 -19.71
C PRO A 748 2.02 70.08 -20.97
N ALA A 749 1.20 69.02 -21.07
CA ALA A 749 -0.12 69.07 -21.75
C ALA A 749 -0.99 67.85 -21.38
N ALA A 750 -2.24 68.08 -20.96
CA ALA A 750 -3.31 67.07 -21.03
C ALA A 750 -4.06 67.28 -22.35
N PRO A 751 -4.51 66.22 -23.06
CA PRO A 751 -5.85 65.71 -22.75
C PRO A 751 -6.12 64.21 -23.05
N ALA A 752 -7.26 63.75 -22.51
CA ALA A 752 -8.14 62.66 -22.98
C ALA A 752 -7.65 61.17 -22.92
N PRO A 753 -8.57 60.21 -22.64
CA PRO A 753 -8.26 58.78 -22.57
C PRO A 753 -8.15 58.11 -23.95
N ALA A 754 -7.11 57.30 -24.15
CA ALA A 754 -6.85 56.56 -25.39
C ALA A 754 -7.73 55.28 -25.54
N PRO A 755 -7.99 54.79 -26.77
CA PRO A 755 -9.17 53.96 -27.05
C PRO A 755 -8.97 52.44 -26.96
N ARG A 756 -10.04 51.74 -26.56
CA ARG A 756 -10.26 50.26 -26.53
C ARG A 756 -10.08 49.51 -27.89
N ARG A 757 -9.44 50.09 -28.91
CA ARG A 757 -9.61 49.67 -30.34
C ARG A 757 -8.55 48.70 -30.92
N VAL A 758 -7.58 48.22 -30.14
CA VAL A 758 -6.57 47.25 -30.63
C VAL A 758 -7.01 45.81 -30.37
N LEU A 759 -7.48 45.48 -29.16
CA LEU A 759 -7.89 44.11 -28.80
C LEU A 759 -9.12 43.64 -29.59
N ASP A 760 -10.05 44.57 -29.84
CA ASP A 760 -11.28 44.32 -30.62
C ASP A 760 -11.01 44.00 -32.10
N ARG A 761 -9.79 44.28 -32.61
CA ARG A 761 -9.42 44.09 -34.01
C ARG A 761 -8.81 42.70 -34.29
N LEU A 762 -8.19 42.06 -33.28
CA LEU A 762 -7.69 40.68 -33.39
C LEU A 762 -8.82 39.65 -33.23
N LEU A 763 -9.85 39.94 -32.43
CA LEU A 763 -11.03 39.08 -32.27
C LEU A 763 -12.02 39.12 -33.45
N ARG A 764 -11.75 39.95 -34.49
CA ARG A 764 -12.66 40.20 -35.62
C ARG A 764 -12.24 39.59 -36.97
N ARG A 765 -11.31 38.61 -37.00
CA ARG A 765 -11.23 37.67 -38.14
C ARG A 765 -12.35 36.62 -38.07
N ARG A 766 -13.60 37.10 -37.99
CA ARG A 766 -14.78 36.27 -38.26
C ARG A 766 -14.80 35.97 -39.77
N ARG A 767 -14.65 34.69 -40.15
CA ARG A 767 -15.46 34.22 -41.29
C ARG A 767 -16.92 34.39 -40.86
N PRO A 768 -17.76 35.13 -41.60
CA PRO A 768 -19.19 35.08 -41.33
C PRO A 768 -19.63 33.63 -41.54
N MET A 769 -20.23 33.04 -40.52
CA MET A 769 -20.94 31.77 -40.68
C MET A 769 -22.02 31.98 -41.76
N PRO A 770 -22.17 31.09 -42.74
CA PRO A 770 -23.28 31.19 -43.70
C PRO A 770 -24.61 31.20 -42.94
N ALA A 771 -25.60 31.92 -43.48
CA ALA A 771 -26.90 32.17 -42.82
C ALA A 771 -27.66 30.88 -42.47
N THR A 772 -27.28 29.76 -43.06
CA THR A 772 -27.48 28.42 -42.50
C THR A 772 -26.11 27.74 -42.50
N PRO A 773 -25.54 27.34 -41.34
CA PRO A 773 -24.37 26.48 -41.34
C PRO A 773 -24.73 25.17 -42.04
N PRO A 774 -23.86 24.61 -42.91
CA PRO A 774 -24.03 23.21 -43.30
C PRO A 774 -24.09 22.37 -42.03
N SER A 775 -25.00 21.38 -41.99
CA SER A 775 -25.14 20.52 -40.82
C SER A 775 -23.77 19.92 -40.49
N PRO A 776 -23.22 20.16 -39.29
CA PRO A 776 -21.84 19.79 -39.00
C PRO A 776 -21.70 18.27 -39.08
N PRO A 777 -20.63 17.76 -39.73
CA PRO A 777 -20.53 16.35 -40.07
C PRO A 777 -20.60 15.49 -38.81
N GLU A 778 -21.52 14.52 -38.82
CA GLU A 778 -21.68 13.56 -37.72
C GLU A 778 -20.45 12.65 -37.65
N LEU A 779 -19.99 12.39 -36.43
CA LEU A 779 -18.83 11.55 -36.15
C LEU A 779 -19.28 10.11 -35.93
N ALA A 780 -18.57 9.18 -36.58
CA ALA A 780 -18.65 7.77 -36.21
C ALA A 780 -18.24 7.59 -34.75
N SER A 781 -18.96 6.74 -34.01
CA SER A 781 -18.65 6.44 -32.63
C SER A 781 -17.46 5.50 -32.53
N GLY A 782 -16.40 5.89 -31.82
CA GLY A 782 -15.24 5.03 -31.61
C GLY A 782 -14.07 5.73 -30.91
N PRO A 783 -12.95 5.03 -30.66
CA PRO A 783 -11.75 5.64 -30.12
C PRO A 783 -11.12 6.63 -31.11
N LEU A 784 -10.78 7.84 -30.65
CA LEU A 784 -10.11 8.85 -31.49
C LEU A 784 -8.80 8.32 -32.12
N ALA A 785 -8.13 7.38 -31.44
CA ALA A 785 -6.92 6.73 -31.92
C ALA A 785 -7.12 5.87 -33.18
N GLU A 786 -8.32 5.30 -33.40
CA GLU A 786 -8.64 4.54 -34.62
C GLU A 786 -8.90 5.49 -35.79
N ALA A 787 -9.61 6.60 -35.55
CA ALA A 787 -9.77 7.67 -36.53
C ALA A 787 -8.43 8.29 -36.95
N PHE A 788 -7.46 8.41 -36.02
CA PHE A 788 -6.09 8.84 -36.31
C PHE A 788 -5.31 7.82 -37.15
N VAL A 789 -5.42 6.51 -36.86
CA VAL A 789 -4.80 5.46 -37.69
C VAL A 789 -5.35 5.49 -39.11
N ALA A 790 -6.68 5.51 -39.28
CA ALA A 790 -7.31 5.61 -40.58
C ALA A 790 -6.94 6.92 -41.31
N TRP A 791 -6.65 8.00 -40.58
CA TRP A 791 -6.15 9.25 -41.14
C TRP A 791 -4.70 9.11 -41.64
N LEU A 792 -3.80 8.49 -40.86
CA LEU A 792 -2.43 8.20 -41.28
C LEU A 792 -2.37 7.30 -42.51
N GLU A 793 -3.23 6.29 -42.59
CA GLU A 793 -3.37 5.40 -43.75
C GLU A 793 -3.80 6.19 -45.01
N ARG A 794 -4.72 7.15 -44.88
CA ARG A 794 -5.07 8.07 -45.99
C ARG A 794 -3.94 9.02 -46.38
N GLN A 795 -3.00 9.33 -45.48
CA GLN A 795 -1.77 10.07 -45.81
C GLN A 795 -0.66 9.18 -46.41
N GLY A 796 -0.93 7.88 -46.66
CA GLY A 796 0.03 6.96 -47.28
C GLY A 796 1.00 6.30 -46.29
N HIS A 797 0.68 6.25 -45.00
CA HIS A 797 1.46 5.52 -44.01
C HIS A 797 0.90 4.11 -43.74
N THR A 798 1.78 3.14 -43.54
CA THR A 798 1.41 1.78 -43.10
C THR A 798 1.45 1.71 -41.57
N VAL A 799 0.40 1.15 -40.95
CA VAL A 799 0.32 1.00 -39.49
C VAL A 799 0.21 -0.48 -39.10
N THR A 800 1.31 -1.05 -38.62
CA THR A 800 1.42 -2.50 -38.32
C THR A 800 1.41 -2.75 -36.80
N PRO A 801 0.54 -3.61 -36.25
CA PRO A 801 0.63 -4.04 -34.86
C PRO A 801 1.91 -4.86 -34.60
N VAL A 802 2.69 -4.50 -33.58
CA VAL A 802 3.92 -5.25 -33.18
C VAL A 802 3.78 -5.88 -31.79
N GLY A 803 2.72 -5.53 -31.06
CA GLY A 803 2.32 -6.18 -29.81
C GLY A 803 0.88 -5.83 -29.45
N SER A 804 0.44 -6.22 -28.25
CA SER A 804 -0.93 -5.95 -27.77
C SER A 804 -1.25 -4.47 -27.56
N SER A 805 -0.24 -3.59 -27.56
CA SER A 805 -0.35 -2.21 -27.07
C SER A 805 0.51 -1.19 -27.83
N ILE A 806 1.24 -1.64 -28.86
CA ILE A 806 2.21 -0.85 -29.64
C ILE A 806 2.01 -1.14 -31.14
N ARG A 807 2.06 -0.07 -31.95
CA ARG A 807 1.98 -0.09 -33.41
C ARG A 807 3.28 0.50 -33.97
N ARG A 808 3.81 -0.11 -35.03
CA ARG A 808 4.87 0.43 -35.89
C ARG A 808 4.23 1.21 -37.03
N LEU A 809 4.76 2.39 -37.30
CA LEU A 809 4.33 3.29 -38.35
C LEU A 809 5.46 3.38 -39.38
N GLU A 810 5.15 3.16 -40.65
CA GLU A 810 6.12 3.16 -41.74
C GLU A 810 5.61 4.04 -42.89
N GLY A 811 6.41 4.99 -43.36
CA GLY A 811 6.08 5.71 -44.59
C GLY A 811 7.05 6.83 -44.97
N PRO A 812 6.91 7.41 -46.18
CA PRO A 812 7.97 8.19 -46.81
C PRO A 812 8.41 9.46 -46.05
N SER A 813 7.48 10.12 -45.36
CA SER A 813 7.74 11.37 -44.62
C SER A 813 7.97 11.20 -43.12
N LEU A 814 7.86 9.97 -42.58
CA LEU A 814 8.05 9.67 -41.15
C LEU A 814 9.18 8.67 -40.88
N GLY A 815 9.60 7.90 -41.89
CA GLY A 815 10.47 6.74 -41.69
C GLY A 815 9.76 5.66 -40.88
N THR A 816 10.53 4.92 -40.08
CA THR A 816 9.98 4.01 -39.07
C THR A 816 9.76 4.78 -37.78
N ARG A 817 8.54 4.73 -37.25
CA ARG A 817 8.14 5.33 -35.97
C ARG A 817 7.30 4.34 -35.16
N TRP A 818 7.10 4.66 -33.89
CA TRP A 818 6.43 3.80 -32.93
C TRP A 818 5.40 4.61 -32.16
N MET A 819 4.21 4.05 -31.97
CA MET A 819 3.14 4.67 -31.18
C MET A 819 2.45 3.62 -30.32
N THR A 820 1.74 4.09 -29.30
CA THR A 820 0.83 3.22 -28.53
C THR A 820 -0.52 3.08 -29.24
N VAL A 821 -1.30 2.05 -28.89
CA VAL A 821 -2.68 1.87 -29.42
C VAL A 821 -3.63 3.05 -29.12
N GLU A 822 -3.28 3.88 -28.14
CA GLU A 822 -3.99 5.09 -27.73
C GLU A 822 -3.57 6.34 -28.54
N ALA A 823 -2.81 6.16 -29.64
CA ALA A 823 -2.26 7.23 -30.49
C ALA A 823 -1.29 8.19 -29.78
N MET A 824 -0.56 7.67 -28.79
CA MET A 824 0.36 8.47 -27.95
C MET A 824 1.81 8.27 -28.38
N THR A 825 2.58 9.35 -28.36
CA THR A 825 4.00 9.42 -28.78
C THR A 825 4.96 9.03 -27.65
N ALA A 826 6.26 9.34 -27.79
CA ALA A 826 7.23 9.17 -26.70
C ALA A 826 7.17 10.33 -25.69
N SER A 827 7.18 11.59 -26.16
CA SER A 827 7.01 12.77 -25.28
C SER A 827 5.65 12.78 -24.56
N ASP A 828 4.71 11.97 -25.02
CA ASP A 828 3.54 11.59 -24.26
C ASP A 828 3.89 10.56 -23.14
N LEU A 829 3.83 11.06 -21.90
CA LEU A 829 2.81 10.60 -20.92
C LEU A 829 3.18 10.04 -19.53
N SER A 830 4.32 10.40 -18.92
CA SER A 830 4.47 10.20 -17.45
C SER A 830 3.32 10.89 -16.69
N ALA A 831 2.94 12.11 -17.08
CA ALA A 831 1.86 12.86 -16.46
C ALA A 831 0.51 12.15 -16.54
N VAL A 832 -0.05 11.94 -17.74
CA VAL A 832 -1.50 11.80 -17.85
C VAL A 832 -2.05 10.39 -17.58
N ARG A 833 -1.35 9.29 -17.85
CA ARG A 833 -1.81 7.97 -17.35
C ARG A 833 -1.71 7.84 -15.83
N ARG A 834 -0.83 8.62 -15.19
CA ARG A 834 -0.59 8.59 -13.74
C ARG A 834 -1.43 9.63 -13.00
N VAL A 835 -1.80 10.74 -13.66
CA VAL A 835 -2.63 11.86 -13.15
C VAL A 835 -4.07 11.82 -13.67
N MET A 836 -4.33 11.76 -14.98
CA MET A 836 -5.68 11.95 -15.55
C MET A 836 -6.63 10.78 -15.27
N ARG A 837 -6.11 9.56 -15.14
CA ARG A 837 -6.90 8.44 -14.61
C ARG A 837 -7.17 8.57 -13.10
N ARG A 838 -6.55 9.52 -12.38
CA ARG A 838 -6.80 9.80 -10.96
C ARG A 838 -7.55 11.13 -10.80
N HIS A 839 -8.86 11.10 -10.99
CA HIS A 839 -9.76 12.29 -10.95
C HIS A 839 -9.55 13.22 -9.74
N GLY A 840 -9.15 12.67 -8.59
CA GLY A 840 -8.75 13.47 -7.41
C GLY A 840 -7.54 14.38 -7.63
N LEU A 841 -6.51 13.92 -8.36
CA LEU A 841 -5.34 14.74 -8.70
C LEU A 841 -5.66 15.78 -9.76
N VAL A 842 -6.37 15.39 -10.84
CA VAL A 842 -6.87 16.35 -11.85
C VAL A 842 -7.63 17.47 -11.18
N ARG A 843 -8.56 17.12 -10.28
CA ARG A 843 -9.30 18.09 -9.49
C ARG A 843 -8.38 19.02 -8.69
N SER A 844 -7.35 18.51 -8.01
CA SER A 844 -6.40 19.35 -7.27
C SER A 844 -5.68 20.35 -8.17
N PHE A 845 -5.26 19.96 -9.38
CA PHE A 845 -4.67 20.90 -10.35
C PHE A 845 -5.67 21.97 -10.79
N LEU A 846 -6.92 21.60 -11.07
CA LEU A 846 -7.99 22.56 -11.41
C LEU A 846 -8.38 23.47 -10.23
N VAL A 847 -8.22 23.02 -8.98
CA VAL A 847 -8.39 23.85 -7.78
C VAL A 847 -7.26 24.88 -7.69
N ALA A 848 -6.00 24.44 -7.82
CA ALA A 848 -4.82 25.30 -7.68
C ALA A 848 -4.71 26.36 -8.81
N ALA A 849 -5.28 26.08 -9.98
CA ALA A 849 -5.36 27.02 -11.11
C ALA A 849 -6.63 27.92 -11.09
N ASP A 850 -7.40 27.88 -10.01
CA ASP A 850 -8.69 28.58 -9.81
C ASP A 850 -9.66 28.44 -11.00
N LEU A 851 -9.89 27.18 -11.42
CA LEU A 851 -10.73 26.91 -12.59
C LEU A 851 -12.18 26.54 -12.21
N PRO A 852 -13.18 27.14 -12.88
CA PRO A 852 -14.57 26.80 -12.69
C PRO A 852 -14.81 25.35 -13.13
N ARG A 853 -15.21 24.52 -12.18
CA ARG A 853 -15.33 23.06 -12.30
C ARG A 853 -16.55 22.59 -11.55
N VAL A 854 -17.11 21.45 -11.94
CA VAL A 854 -18.23 20.87 -11.20
C VAL A 854 -17.76 20.34 -9.84
N ALA A 855 -18.62 20.38 -8.84
CA ALA A 855 -18.30 19.86 -7.50
C ALA A 855 -18.21 18.33 -7.53
N GLY A 856 -17.17 17.75 -6.93
CA GLY A 856 -16.90 16.30 -6.95
C GLY A 856 -15.78 15.92 -5.99
N ARG A 857 -15.66 14.62 -5.67
CA ARG A 857 -14.65 14.09 -4.74
C ARG A 857 -14.40 12.59 -4.94
N ARG A 858 -13.24 12.14 -4.45
CA ARG A 858 -13.03 10.70 -4.19
C ARG A 858 -13.95 10.24 -3.07
N VAL A 859 -14.56 9.07 -3.26
CA VAL A 859 -15.39 8.37 -2.28
C VAL A 859 -14.89 6.93 -2.15
N VAL A 860 -14.68 6.47 -0.93
CA VAL A 860 -14.13 5.12 -0.66
C VAL A 860 -15.06 4.25 0.19
N ASN A 861 -16.21 4.80 0.59
CA ASN A 861 -17.27 4.13 1.33
C ASN A 861 -18.63 4.82 1.06
N PRO A 862 -19.77 4.20 1.41
CA PRO A 862 -21.10 4.78 1.21
C PRO A 862 -21.34 6.09 1.98
N GLN A 863 -20.69 6.31 3.12
CA GLN A 863 -20.86 7.53 3.94
C GLN A 863 -20.34 8.77 3.20
N GLN A 864 -19.20 8.64 2.52
CA GLN A 864 -18.64 9.73 1.72
C GLN A 864 -19.48 10.02 0.46
N TRP A 865 -20.25 9.05 -0.01
CA TRP A 865 -21.20 9.21 -1.10
C TRP A 865 -22.46 9.94 -0.63
N SER A 866 -23.11 9.42 0.40
CA SER A 866 -24.36 9.99 0.97
C SER A 866 -24.15 11.45 1.38
N ARG A 867 -23.04 11.75 2.07
CA ARG A 867 -22.66 13.13 2.38
C ARG A 867 -22.44 13.99 1.12
N PHE A 868 -21.82 13.46 0.07
CA PHE A 868 -21.62 14.22 -1.16
C PHE A 868 -22.96 14.56 -1.84
N VAL A 869 -23.88 13.60 -1.87
CA VAL A 869 -25.23 13.75 -2.43
C VAL A 869 -26.05 14.76 -1.61
N HIS A 870 -26.04 14.65 -0.28
CA HIS A 870 -26.66 15.61 0.63
C HIS A 870 -26.12 17.04 0.42
N ASP A 871 -24.80 17.20 0.34
CA ASP A 871 -24.15 18.48 0.04
C ASP A 871 -24.50 19.02 -1.39
N HIS A 872 -25.00 18.16 -2.30
CA HIS A 872 -25.18 18.47 -3.74
C HIS A 872 -26.42 17.80 -4.37
N PRO A 873 -27.65 18.16 -3.98
CA PRO A 873 -28.87 17.49 -4.46
C PRO A 873 -29.06 17.57 -5.98
N GLY A 874 -29.75 16.55 -6.52
CA GLY A 874 -29.88 16.23 -7.95
C GLY A 874 -28.84 15.21 -8.43
N ALA A 875 -29.00 14.73 -9.66
CA ALA A 875 -28.20 13.65 -10.24
C ALA A 875 -26.67 13.80 -10.08
N VAL A 876 -25.95 12.68 -10.11
CA VAL A 876 -24.49 12.59 -9.97
C VAL A 876 -23.85 11.75 -11.08
N THR A 877 -22.67 12.14 -11.54
CA THR A 877 -21.81 11.37 -12.46
C THR A 877 -20.72 10.66 -11.66
N VAL A 878 -20.51 9.37 -11.92
CA VAL A 878 -19.78 8.47 -11.04
C VAL A 878 -18.86 7.55 -11.85
N VAL A 879 -17.63 7.34 -11.39
CA VAL A 879 -16.60 6.59 -12.13
C VAL A 879 -15.66 5.87 -11.15
N PRO A 880 -15.07 4.71 -11.50
CA PRO A 880 -14.01 4.11 -10.69
C PRO A 880 -12.88 5.12 -10.48
N TYR A 881 -12.22 5.15 -9.32
CA TYR A 881 -11.17 6.14 -9.02
C TYR A 881 -9.93 6.06 -9.94
N ARG A 882 -9.81 4.97 -10.72
CA ARG A 882 -8.82 4.78 -11.79
C ARG A 882 -9.43 4.57 -13.18
N GLY A 883 -10.76 4.71 -13.29
CA GLY A 883 -11.53 4.53 -14.52
C GLY A 883 -11.53 5.79 -15.39
N GLU A 884 -12.00 5.63 -16.62
CA GLU A 884 -11.99 6.70 -17.62
C GLU A 884 -13.30 7.47 -17.59
N TRP A 885 -13.20 8.81 -17.53
CA TRP A 885 -14.35 9.72 -17.40
C TRP A 885 -15.37 9.58 -18.54
N THR A 886 -14.88 9.16 -19.70
CA THR A 886 -15.61 9.11 -20.97
C THR A 886 -15.83 7.68 -21.46
N GLY A 887 -15.43 6.68 -20.66
CA GLY A 887 -15.62 5.26 -20.95
C GLY A 887 -16.93 4.70 -20.38
N PRO A 888 -17.30 3.45 -20.73
CA PRO A 888 -18.53 2.79 -20.27
C PRO A 888 -18.57 2.46 -18.76
N GLN A 889 -17.56 2.91 -18.01
CA GLN A 889 -17.48 2.84 -16.55
C GLN A 889 -18.01 4.11 -15.86
N ALA A 890 -18.16 5.21 -16.61
CA ALA A 890 -18.80 6.42 -16.12
C ALA A 890 -20.32 6.27 -16.21
N MET A 891 -21.01 6.45 -15.08
CA MET A 891 -22.46 6.29 -14.98
C MET A 891 -23.07 7.60 -14.47
N VAL A 892 -24.25 7.96 -14.98
CA VAL A 892 -25.08 9.02 -14.41
C VAL A 892 -26.17 8.33 -13.58
N LEU A 893 -26.35 8.79 -12.36
CA LEU A 893 -27.32 8.24 -11.41
C LEU A 893 -28.14 9.40 -10.85
N ASP A 894 -29.45 9.23 -10.78
CA ASP A 894 -30.28 10.15 -10.01
C ASP A 894 -29.94 10.02 -8.53
N ALA A 895 -29.79 11.17 -7.87
CA ALA A 895 -29.65 11.20 -6.42
C ALA A 895 -31.04 10.96 -5.80
N PRO A 896 -31.16 10.09 -4.77
CA PRO A 896 -32.38 10.03 -3.98
C PRO A 896 -32.65 11.37 -3.29
N ASP A 897 -33.93 11.71 -3.14
CA ASP A 897 -34.35 12.82 -2.28
C ASP A 897 -34.26 12.38 -0.81
N GLY A 898 -33.33 12.99 -0.05
CA GLY A 898 -33.11 12.73 1.38
C GLY A 898 -31.87 11.91 1.72
N ASP A 899 -31.71 11.57 3.00
CA ASP A 899 -30.55 10.83 3.54
C ASP A 899 -30.57 9.31 3.25
N ASP A 900 -31.48 8.86 2.38
CA ASP A 900 -31.79 7.45 2.20
C ASP A 900 -30.84 6.75 1.21
N ALA A 901 -29.87 6.01 1.77
CA ALA A 901 -28.89 5.25 1.01
C ALA A 901 -29.46 3.99 0.30
N SER A 902 -30.74 3.66 0.50
CA SER A 902 -31.37 2.43 -0.01
C SER A 902 -31.42 2.32 -1.54
N VAL A 903 -31.46 3.44 -2.27
CA VAL A 903 -31.53 3.45 -3.75
C VAL A 903 -30.26 2.88 -4.42
N LEU A 904 -29.14 2.76 -3.70
CA LEU A 904 -27.95 2.04 -4.15
C LEU A 904 -28.18 0.53 -4.33
N VAL A 905 -29.17 -0.05 -3.65
CA VAL A 905 -29.54 -1.47 -3.77
C VAL A 905 -30.44 -1.70 -4.98
N GLY A 906 -31.43 -0.82 -5.21
CA GLY A 906 -32.41 -0.95 -6.29
C GLY A 906 -31.86 -0.70 -7.71
N SER A 907 -30.78 0.07 -7.84
CA SER A 907 -30.17 0.44 -9.14
C SER A 907 -29.17 -0.59 -9.71
N GLY A 908 -29.05 -1.78 -9.10
CA GLY A 908 -28.22 -2.88 -9.60
C GLY A 908 -26.70 -2.71 -9.44
N LEU A 909 -26.26 -1.56 -8.89
CA LEU A 909 -24.84 -1.24 -8.62
C LEU A 909 -24.19 -2.22 -7.65
N VAL A 910 -24.96 -2.77 -6.69
CA VAL A 910 -24.49 -3.76 -5.71
C VAL A 910 -24.73 -5.20 -6.18
N GLY A 911 -25.67 -5.43 -7.11
CA GLY A 911 -26.14 -6.79 -7.46
C GLY A 911 -25.56 -7.42 -8.74
N SER A 912 -25.02 -6.64 -9.68
CA SER A 912 -24.64 -7.14 -11.02
C SER A 912 -23.13 -7.21 -11.32
N GLY A 913 -22.28 -7.00 -10.31
CA GLY A 913 -20.83 -7.28 -10.43
C GLY A 913 -20.01 -6.29 -11.27
N ARG A 914 -20.51 -5.09 -11.59
CA ARG A 914 -19.76 -4.06 -12.34
C ARG A 914 -19.22 -2.88 -11.54
N VAL A 915 -19.54 -2.77 -10.25
CA VAL A 915 -18.94 -1.80 -9.32
C VAL A 915 -17.98 -2.55 -8.39
N GLY A 916 -16.72 -2.71 -8.81
CA GLY A 916 -15.71 -3.41 -8.01
C GLY A 916 -15.46 -2.73 -6.65
N SER A 917 -15.01 -3.52 -5.67
CA SER A 917 -14.75 -3.14 -4.26
C SER A 917 -13.57 -2.18 -4.03
N GLY A 918 -13.32 -1.29 -4.99
CA GLY A 918 -12.28 -0.26 -4.96
C GLY A 918 -12.85 1.13 -4.71
N PRO A 919 -11.98 2.15 -4.58
CA PRO A 919 -12.40 3.54 -4.47
C PRO A 919 -13.05 4.05 -5.76
N TRP A 920 -13.99 4.99 -5.60
CA TRP A 920 -14.72 5.67 -6.68
C TRP A 920 -14.45 7.19 -6.66
N PHE A 921 -14.89 7.88 -7.70
CA PHE A 921 -15.00 9.33 -7.74
C PHE A 921 -16.43 9.69 -8.15
N VAL A 922 -17.03 10.62 -7.40
CA VAL A 922 -18.41 11.11 -7.61
C VAL A 922 -18.34 12.61 -7.91
N GLN A 923 -19.23 13.07 -8.77
CA GLN A 923 -19.35 14.47 -9.14
C GLN A 923 -20.81 14.83 -9.34
N ARG A 924 -21.20 16.07 -9.03
CA ARG A 924 -22.55 16.54 -9.29
C ARG A 924 -22.80 16.53 -10.81
N HIS A 925 -23.95 16.05 -11.25
CA HIS A 925 -24.40 16.21 -12.62
C HIS A 925 -25.03 17.59 -12.78
N ARG A 926 -24.70 18.31 -13.84
CA ARG A 926 -25.30 19.63 -14.13
C ARG A 926 -26.17 19.55 -15.38
N SER A 927 -27.35 20.18 -15.32
CA SER A 927 -28.18 20.46 -16.47
C SER A 927 -27.51 21.52 -17.36
N GLY A 928 -27.38 21.23 -18.65
CA GLY A 928 -26.75 22.12 -19.63
C GLY A 928 -26.27 21.37 -20.86
N THR A 929 -25.80 22.11 -21.86
CA THR A 929 -25.21 21.52 -23.08
C THR A 929 -23.81 21.03 -22.76
N ARG A 930 -23.56 19.75 -23.01
CA ARG A 930 -22.22 19.15 -22.89
C ARG A 930 -21.45 19.31 -24.19
N LEU A 931 -20.20 19.73 -24.05
CA LEU A 931 -19.25 19.88 -25.14
C LEU A 931 -17.94 19.19 -24.75
N ARG A 932 -17.19 18.72 -25.73
CA ARG A 932 -15.81 18.25 -25.56
C ARG A 932 -14.88 19.12 -26.37
N VAL A 933 -13.88 19.68 -25.72
CA VAL A 933 -12.85 20.48 -26.37
C VAL A 933 -11.57 19.65 -26.47
N LEU A 934 -11.06 19.43 -27.68
CA LEU A 934 -9.73 18.90 -27.89
C LEU A 934 -8.77 20.09 -27.89
N ALA A 935 -7.91 20.22 -26.87
CA ALA A 935 -7.10 21.41 -26.63
C ALA A 935 -5.66 21.07 -26.24
N THR A 936 -4.75 21.99 -26.54
CA THR A 936 -3.37 22.04 -26.05
C THR A 936 -3.26 23.03 -24.89
N ALA A 937 -2.05 23.19 -24.33
CA ALA A 937 -1.77 24.24 -23.35
C ALA A 937 -1.82 25.68 -23.94
N THR A 938 -1.95 25.84 -25.26
CA THR A 938 -1.96 27.13 -25.98
C THR A 938 -3.28 27.41 -26.72
N GLU A 939 -3.95 26.40 -27.28
CA GLU A 939 -5.12 26.59 -28.16
C GLU A 939 -6.17 25.46 -28.05
N ALA A 940 -7.40 25.76 -28.48
CA ALA A 940 -8.46 24.77 -28.66
C ALA A 940 -8.54 24.38 -30.15
N LEU A 941 -8.28 23.11 -30.45
CA LEU A 941 -8.15 22.58 -31.82
C LEU A 941 -9.51 22.17 -32.42
N ALA A 942 -10.41 21.63 -31.59
CA ALA A 942 -11.77 21.26 -31.99
C ALA A 942 -12.75 21.32 -30.80
N ILE A 943 -13.98 21.77 -31.06
CA ILE A 943 -15.11 21.69 -30.13
C ILE A 943 -16.13 20.72 -30.72
N LEU A 944 -16.44 19.67 -29.96
CA LEU A 944 -17.38 18.61 -30.31
C LEU A 944 -18.64 18.74 -29.44
N GLY A 945 -19.81 18.41 -29.99
CA GLY A 945 -21.08 18.39 -29.25
C GLY A 945 -22.22 17.74 -30.03
N PRO A 946 -23.42 17.59 -29.45
CA PRO A 946 -24.55 16.94 -30.09
C PRO A 946 -24.98 17.64 -31.38
N GLY A 947 -25.30 16.89 -32.44
CA GLY A 947 -25.76 17.43 -33.71
C GLY A 947 -27.11 18.14 -33.60
N GLY A 948 -27.16 19.46 -33.87
CA GLY A 948 -28.40 20.22 -33.90
C GLY A 948 -28.21 21.74 -33.75
N LEU A 949 -29.21 22.52 -34.21
CA LEU A 949 -29.18 23.99 -34.21
C LEU A 949 -28.99 24.59 -32.80
N GLY A 950 -29.61 24.00 -31.77
CA GLY A 950 -29.47 24.47 -30.38
C GLY A 950 -28.04 24.32 -29.83
N SER A 951 -27.35 23.24 -30.19
CA SER A 951 -25.93 23.03 -29.85
C SER A 951 -25.04 24.05 -30.54
N VAL A 952 -25.31 24.33 -31.83
CA VAL A 952 -24.56 25.33 -32.62
C VAL A 952 -24.72 26.72 -32.01
N SER A 953 -25.94 27.15 -31.64
CA SER A 953 -26.12 28.43 -30.93
C SER A 953 -25.36 28.44 -29.61
N THR A 954 -25.48 27.39 -28.79
CA THR A 954 -24.80 27.32 -27.49
C THR A 954 -23.28 27.48 -27.62
N VAL A 955 -22.67 26.87 -28.65
CA VAL A 955 -21.25 27.06 -28.97
C VAL A 955 -20.97 28.49 -29.42
N VAL A 956 -21.74 29.05 -30.36
CA VAL A 956 -21.54 30.44 -30.85
C VAL A 956 -21.58 31.45 -29.69
N ASP A 957 -22.52 31.29 -28.76
CA ASP A 957 -22.75 32.22 -27.65
C ASP A 957 -21.68 32.11 -26.55
N ASN A 958 -21.01 30.97 -26.41
CA ASN A 958 -20.03 30.70 -25.32
C ASN A 958 -18.62 30.34 -25.82
N ARG A 959 -18.36 30.43 -27.14
CA ARG A 959 -17.16 29.91 -27.83
C ARG A 959 -15.85 30.26 -27.12
N SER A 960 -15.64 31.55 -26.87
CA SER A 960 -14.40 32.05 -26.26
C SER A 960 -14.20 31.52 -24.84
N ALA A 961 -15.27 31.47 -24.04
CA ALA A 961 -15.21 30.97 -22.66
C ALA A 961 -14.96 29.45 -22.61
N VAL A 962 -15.57 28.69 -23.52
CA VAL A 962 -15.34 27.24 -23.68
C VAL A 962 -13.89 26.95 -24.09
N ALA A 963 -13.36 27.66 -25.08
CA ALA A 963 -11.99 27.50 -25.56
C ALA A 963 -10.96 27.92 -24.50
N GLU A 964 -11.11 29.09 -23.88
CA GLU A 964 -10.19 29.59 -22.85
C GLU A 964 -10.15 28.64 -21.63
N LEU A 965 -11.31 28.17 -21.17
CA LEU A 965 -11.38 27.26 -20.03
C LEU A 965 -10.69 25.92 -20.33
N ALA A 966 -10.86 25.37 -21.53
CA ALA A 966 -10.19 24.14 -21.93
C ALA A 966 -8.67 24.30 -21.98
N VAL A 967 -8.17 25.36 -22.62
CA VAL A 967 -6.72 25.67 -22.69
C VAL A 967 -6.13 25.86 -21.29
N ARG A 968 -6.82 26.59 -20.41
CA ARG A 968 -6.40 26.77 -19.02
C ARG A 968 -6.43 25.46 -18.23
N ALA A 969 -7.41 24.59 -18.45
CA ALA A 969 -7.50 23.27 -17.83
C ALA A 969 -6.35 22.35 -18.25
N VAL A 970 -5.98 22.35 -19.54
CA VAL A 970 -4.80 21.63 -20.04
C VAL A 970 -3.53 22.17 -19.37
N ARG A 971 -3.34 23.50 -19.39
CA ARG A 971 -2.17 24.18 -18.77
C ARG A 971 -2.07 23.99 -17.25
N ALA A 972 -3.18 23.74 -16.56
CA ALA A 972 -3.20 23.55 -15.12
C ALA A 972 -2.41 22.29 -14.69
N VAL A 973 -2.47 21.21 -15.49
CA VAL A 973 -1.78 19.95 -15.24
C VAL A 973 -0.33 20.03 -15.74
N PRO A 974 0.69 19.84 -14.88
CA PRO A 974 2.09 19.88 -15.29
C PRO A 974 2.41 18.85 -16.38
N GLN A 975 3.25 19.24 -17.35
CA GLN A 975 3.71 18.39 -18.46
C GLN A 975 2.59 17.82 -19.35
N LEU A 976 1.36 18.38 -19.31
CA LEU A 976 0.25 17.99 -20.17
C LEU A 976 0.29 18.76 -21.50
N ARG A 977 0.67 18.08 -22.60
CA ARG A 977 0.72 18.67 -23.94
C ARG A 977 -0.68 19.00 -24.49
N TRP A 978 -1.60 18.04 -24.37
CA TRP A 978 -2.97 18.15 -24.86
C TRP A 978 -3.93 17.30 -24.02
N ALA A 979 -5.23 17.62 -24.08
CA ALA A 979 -6.30 16.75 -23.60
C ALA A 979 -7.63 17.00 -24.32
N ALA A 980 -8.50 16.00 -24.29
CA ALA A 980 -9.93 16.20 -24.32
C ALA A 980 -10.39 16.75 -22.96
N VAL A 981 -11.05 17.92 -22.97
CA VAL A 981 -11.69 18.54 -21.81
C VAL A 981 -13.19 18.50 -22.02
N ASP A 982 -13.89 17.75 -21.18
CA ASP A 982 -15.36 17.74 -21.14
C ASP A 982 -15.84 18.95 -20.33
N VAL A 983 -16.70 19.77 -20.92
CA VAL A 983 -17.28 20.96 -20.28
C VAL A 983 -18.79 20.94 -20.35
N VAL A 984 -19.43 21.53 -19.36
CA VAL A 984 -20.88 21.78 -19.34
C VAL A 984 -21.16 23.28 -19.38
N VAL A 985 -21.97 23.70 -20.34
CA VAL A 985 -22.45 25.07 -20.50
C VAL A 985 -23.83 25.17 -19.87
N GLY A 986 -23.97 25.97 -18.81
CA GLY A 986 -25.25 26.17 -18.12
C GLY A 986 -26.28 26.94 -18.95
N PRO A 987 -27.56 26.94 -18.53
CA PRO A 987 -28.65 27.63 -19.23
C PRO A 987 -28.56 29.17 -19.15
N THR A 988 -27.64 29.71 -18.35
CA THR A 988 -27.34 31.14 -18.28
C THR A 988 -26.02 31.42 -19.01
N PRO A 989 -25.97 32.37 -19.97
CA PRO A 989 -24.75 32.68 -20.73
C PRO A 989 -23.52 32.92 -19.84
N GLY A 990 -22.36 32.41 -20.27
CA GLY A 990 -21.07 32.58 -19.57
C GLY A 990 -20.80 31.58 -18.44
N ARG A 991 -21.75 30.73 -18.02
CA ARG A 991 -21.53 29.75 -16.95
C ARG A 991 -21.00 28.41 -17.49
N VAL A 992 -19.73 28.39 -17.89
CA VAL A 992 -19.01 27.19 -18.35
C VAL A 992 -18.25 26.55 -17.18
N LEU A 993 -18.36 25.22 -17.02
CA LEU A 993 -17.65 24.45 -15.98
C LEU A 993 -16.90 23.27 -16.60
N VAL A 994 -15.69 22.98 -16.13
CA VAL A 994 -15.00 21.70 -16.42
C VAL A 994 -15.73 20.55 -15.72
N GLU A 995 -16.15 19.55 -16.49
CA GLU A 995 -16.75 18.30 -15.99
C GLU A 995 -15.73 17.15 -15.99
N GLY A 996 -14.80 17.07 -16.94
CA GLY A 996 -13.80 15.99 -16.97
C GLY A 996 -12.64 16.26 -17.92
N MET A 997 -11.62 15.41 -17.88
CA MET A 997 -10.50 15.46 -18.82
C MET A 997 -9.91 14.07 -19.12
N GLY A 998 -9.38 13.87 -20.33
CA GLY A 998 -8.71 12.63 -20.77
C GLY A 998 -7.91 12.81 -22.07
N VAL A 999 -7.28 11.75 -22.58
CA VAL A 999 -6.44 11.78 -23.82
C VAL A 999 -6.70 10.64 -24.80
N ALA A 1000 -7.47 9.62 -24.41
CA ALA A 1000 -7.98 8.60 -25.33
C ALA A 1000 -9.51 8.74 -25.40
N PRO A 1001 -10.06 9.89 -25.85
CA PRO A 1001 -11.51 10.09 -25.86
C PRO A 1001 -12.19 9.16 -26.88
N VAL A 1002 -13.34 8.64 -26.50
CA VAL A 1002 -14.29 7.99 -27.42
C VAL A 1002 -15.21 9.06 -27.98
N THR A 1003 -15.30 9.20 -29.31
CA THR A 1003 -16.32 10.03 -29.96
C THR A 1003 -17.71 9.41 -29.73
N PRO A 1004 -18.69 10.12 -29.16
CA PRO A 1004 -20.05 9.60 -29.07
C PRO A 1004 -20.75 9.61 -30.43
N ALA A 1005 -21.70 8.70 -30.65
CA ALA A 1005 -22.63 8.78 -31.78
C ALA A 1005 -23.52 10.03 -31.68
N GLY A 1006 -24.01 10.57 -32.81
CA GLY A 1006 -24.84 11.77 -32.81
C GLY A 1006 -24.10 13.07 -32.43
N TRP A 1007 -22.78 13.04 -32.32
CA TRP A 1007 -21.95 14.24 -32.09
C TRP A 1007 -21.28 14.69 -33.38
N SER A 1008 -21.11 15.99 -33.53
CA SER A 1008 -20.45 16.61 -34.68
C SER A 1008 -19.33 17.55 -34.24
N VAL A 1009 -18.43 17.90 -35.17
CA VAL A 1009 -17.47 19.00 -34.97
C VAL A 1009 -18.23 20.32 -35.12
N LEU A 1010 -18.38 21.07 -34.02
CA LEU A 1010 -19.12 22.33 -33.98
C LEU A 1010 -18.20 23.55 -34.22
N ASP A 1011 -16.91 23.42 -33.94
CA ASP A 1011 -15.85 24.38 -34.28
C ASP A 1011 -14.49 23.68 -34.39
N GLY A 1012 -13.57 24.24 -35.17
CA GLY A 1012 -12.25 23.64 -35.46
C GLY A 1012 -12.31 22.44 -36.40
N SER A 1013 -11.33 21.53 -36.32
CA SER A 1013 -11.32 20.28 -37.11
C SER A 1013 -10.55 19.14 -36.43
N LEU A 1014 -10.91 17.89 -36.75
CA LEU A 1014 -10.14 16.73 -36.30
C LEU A 1014 -8.79 16.62 -37.04
N ASP A 1015 -8.67 17.10 -38.28
CA ASP A 1015 -7.39 17.13 -38.99
C ASP A 1015 -6.35 17.99 -38.27
N ALA A 1016 -6.73 19.11 -37.65
CA ALA A 1016 -5.82 19.91 -36.83
C ALA A 1016 -5.31 19.14 -35.59
N VAL A 1017 -6.16 18.29 -35.01
CA VAL A 1017 -5.77 17.40 -33.90
C VAL A 1017 -4.83 16.29 -34.40
N PHE A 1018 -5.14 15.67 -35.53
CA PHE A 1018 -4.32 14.62 -36.12
C PHE A 1018 -2.96 15.14 -36.60
N GLU A 1019 -2.88 16.34 -37.15
CA GLU A 1019 -1.59 16.99 -37.48
C GLU A 1019 -0.77 17.29 -36.23
N MET A 1020 -1.39 17.73 -35.12
CA MET A 1020 -0.69 17.91 -33.84
C MET A 1020 -0.13 16.59 -33.29
N LEU A 1021 -0.91 15.50 -33.34
CA LEU A 1021 -0.44 14.16 -32.94
C LEU A 1021 0.69 13.65 -33.86
N ARG A 1022 0.56 13.84 -35.19
CA ARG A 1022 1.59 13.49 -36.17
C ARG A 1022 2.88 14.29 -35.97
N ALA A 1023 2.78 15.59 -35.69
CA ALA A 1023 3.93 16.43 -35.39
C ALA A 1023 4.69 15.94 -34.15
N GLY A 1024 3.99 15.46 -33.12
CA GLY A 1024 4.61 14.79 -31.97
C GLY A 1024 5.43 13.55 -32.34
N LEU A 1025 4.95 12.73 -33.28
CA LEU A 1025 5.69 11.56 -33.79
C LEU A 1025 6.93 11.93 -34.63
N VAL A 1026 7.00 13.16 -35.13
CA VAL A 1026 8.16 13.70 -35.86
C VAL A 1026 9.18 14.33 -34.91
N SER A 1027 8.73 15.10 -33.91
CA SER A 1027 9.60 15.80 -32.96
C SER A 1027 10.38 14.87 -32.04
N ASP A 1028 9.82 13.71 -31.72
CA ASP A 1028 10.41 12.70 -30.81
C ASP A 1028 11.54 11.88 -31.47
N ALA A 1029 12.23 12.44 -32.48
CA ALA A 1029 13.28 11.77 -33.26
C ALA A 1029 14.72 12.07 -32.77
N ALA A 1030 14.85 12.59 -31.55
CA ALA A 1030 16.11 12.83 -30.85
C ALA A 1030 16.41 11.69 -29.86
#